data_AF-A0AAD4N378-F1
#
_entry.id   AF-A0AAD4N378-F1
#
_cell.length_a   1.000
_cell.length_b   1.000
_cell.length_c   1.000
_cell.angle_alpha   90.00
_cell.angle_beta   90.00
_cell.angle_gamma   90.00
#
_symmetry.space_group_name_H-M   'P 1'
#
loop_
_entity.id
_entity.type
_entity.pdbx_description
1 polymer ?
#
loop_
_entity_poly.entity_id
_entity_poly.type
_entity_poly.pdbx_seq_one_letter_code
_entity_poly.pdbx_strand_id
1 'polypeptide(L)'
;MVRNTHQDRKIEPLLFGVTNTRDSSNIHIMRPSSIWAQNEKNVSKQKVNSRCTCCAWSSDGQYYAIGFYDGTVSVRSAIGATPTGEEMNRIERPGKEPVWSLQFTLVSSSSGVHGELLVVADWNQSVGFYSHDNGQVVYKTDKVLDYDPTTVHLFPNGCFFLATGSNKKLNLHTKDGGDLGAMAQLDAWPWCMAFRQKPYCVVVGCVDGSLACYQLMLNTIHALHKDRYAFRENQTDVVVQQLQRQKSTRIRCNDLVRKVAIYNNRLAIQLTDKVLVYRQSSGDKEGEPLDYKLLDRINQSFDCSLLVVCTNHVILCQDRRLTCYDLKGIKQREWIMESMIRYIKVVGGPPGRETILVGMRYGVVSKIFVDNPFPVEVVRLKSMIRCVDISLSKRKLATVDEEGICVIYDTETKEILNQEPNMSSVAFNCENDDLVCYSGFGTLNIKSHWFTPYQQRLEPSHQGFVVGFMGKCVYILHMYSMQCLEIPLTSQLLQFLDHKMFREAYDLASLGVTERDWKMLGSDALEHMEFPIAKKAFYRIRDCRSLLLINELEEMHIRGCSLEEMRAVLYAHTRRFREAAQLLQAMNAEQRALEMFADLRMFDQAQEFLANSSPETQKQLLRRKAEWAHNSNDMVLAADIVINAARKLDRSEANLLREIGNYLAKKREFTAATTIFNRINDVKSIINMHMNAGHWEDALALAERNPSMNADVYLPYARWLAERDRFDEAQLAYSKAGHDQEALQVLEQLTENAVQESRFADASYYYRIMVAQLLTTQVGELDHIENRWRELSDYADIYYAYEPLFKYVIEPFTNKSLDILFNMARYLALHREVNYVSRVIVLFTLVKLSRTFANYKTARQALEQLRLLRAPTQYQSLIDIATLEIRAKPFSDTEEFQPMCYSCGTSNPILGAHSCVHCDAEFVYSFATFEVLPIIEFGITEDLTIEEAIHLIDAEPTSPGAFNIGEIAMNKQRTGIPHLNRHQLTELDRNLVFICVFPQPAPWLRTRFYIKVISEINISKCDNCQKMFHSDDFQMAILQYSQCPVCRFKIHIPDVSSEVDEIDKL
;
A
#
# COMPACT_ATOMS: atom_id res chain seq x y z
N MET A 1 -38.61 -4.49 -26.53
CA MET A 1 -39.05 -5.76 -27.15
C MET A 1 -40.33 -5.49 -27.94
N VAL A 2 -40.47 -6.05 -29.14
CA VAL A 2 -41.73 -6.00 -29.91
C VAL A 2 -42.45 -7.33 -29.69
N ARG A 3 -43.68 -7.31 -29.15
CA ARG A 3 -44.53 -8.50 -29.10
C ARG A 3 -45.41 -8.49 -30.34
N ASN A 4 -45.24 -9.48 -31.21
CA ASN A 4 -46.13 -9.68 -32.34
C ASN A 4 -47.34 -10.49 -31.81
N THR A 5 -48.46 -9.84 -31.53
CA THR A 5 -49.70 -10.55 -31.20
C THR A 5 -50.38 -10.94 -32.50
N HIS A 6 -50.50 -12.25 -32.74
CA HIS A 6 -50.97 -12.88 -33.97
C HIS A 6 -52.42 -12.57 -34.40
N GLN A 7 -53.09 -11.57 -33.81
CA GLN A 7 -54.50 -11.29 -34.09
C GLN A 7 -54.83 -9.87 -34.55
N ASP A 8 -53.85 -8.98 -34.69
CA ASP A 8 -54.06 -7.70 -35.37
C ASP A 8 -52.72 -7.22 -35.93
N ARG A 9 -52.68 -6.79 -37.20
CA ARG A 9 -51.49 -6.19 -37.84
C ARG A 9 -51.16 -4.82 -37.21
N LYS A 10 -50.82 -4.76 -35.92
CA LYS A 10 -50.54 -3.54 -35.16
C LYS A 10 -49.25 -3.72 -34.36
N ILE A 11 -48.25 -2.90 -34.67
CA ILE A 11 -46.95 -2.85 -33.97
C ILE A 11 -47.07 -1.82 -32.83
N GLU A 12 -46.96 -2.27 -31.58
CA GLU A 12 -47.00 -1.44 -30.38
C GLU A 12 -45.58 -1.12 -29.87
N PRO A 13 -45.21 0.16 -29.63
CA PRO A 13 -44.00 0.50 -28.91
C PRO A 13 -44.22 0.29 -27.40
N LEU A 14 -43.59 -0.74 -26.84
CA LEU A 14 -43.63 -1.04 -25.40
C LEU A 14 -42.40 -0.45 -24.70
N LEU A 15 -42.64 0.34 -23.64
CA LEU A 15 -41.63 0.84 -22.73
C LEU A 15 -41.48 -0.16 -21.57
N PHE A 16 -40.29 -0.72 -21.36
CA PHE A 16 -39.98 -1.55 -20.19
C PHE A 16 -38.73 -0.97 -19.54
N GLY A 17 -38.85 -0.45 -18.33
CA GLY A 17 -37.71 -0.04 -17.50
C GLY A 17 -37.13 -1.27 -16.80
N VAL A 18 -35.80 -1.43 -16.82
CA VAL A 18 -35.10 -2.40 -15.98
C VAL A 18 -34.43 -1.60 -14.87
N THR A 19 -35.15 -1.34 -13.79
CA THR A 19 -34.55 -0.91 -12.52
C THR A 19 -34.60 -2.08 -11.54
N ASN A 20 -33.51 -2.31 -10.82
CA ASN A 20 -33.38 -3.35 -9.78
C ASN A 20 -34.25 -3.09 -8.53
N THR A 21 -35.22 -2.18 -8.62
CA THR A 21 -36.20 -1.86 -7.59
C THR A 21 -37.49 -2.59 -7.92
N ARG A 22 -38.03 -3.33 -6.95
CA ARG A 22 -39.26 -4.15 -7.06
C ARG A 22 -40.54 -3.38 -7.43
N ASP A 23 -40.49 -2.08 -7.72
CA ASP A 23 -41.64 -1.26 -8.08
C ASP A 23 -41.59 -0.90 -9.57
N SER A 24 -42.41 -1.61 -10.34
CA SER A 24 -42.58 -1.44 -11.78
C SER A 24 -43.34 -0.16 -12.12
N SER A 25 -42.66 0.90 -12.59
CA SER A 25 -43.30 2.03 -13.27
C SER A 25 -43.54 1.68 -14.75
N ASN A 26 -44.63 0.98 -15.03
CA ASN A 26 -44.97 0.58 -16.41
C ASN A 26 -45.79 1.69 -17.09
N ILE A 27 -45.11 2.60 -17.79
CA ILE A 27 -45.74 3.59 -18.67
C ILE A 27 -45.95 2.97 -20.05
N HIS A 28 -47.18 3.00 -20.54
CA HIS A 28 -47.55 2.42 -21.84
C HIS A 28 -47.97 3.51 -22.82
N ILE A 29 -47.44 3.44 -24.05
CA ILE A 29 -47.74 4.39 -25.13
C ILE A 29 -48.63 3.71 -26.17
N MET A 30 -49.92 4.04 -26.17
CA MET A 30 -50.88 3.46 -27.11
C MET A 30 -51.08 4.42 -28.30
N ARG A 31 -50.75 3.97 -29.52
CA ARG A 31 -51.08 4.75 -30.73
C ARG A 31 -52.61 4.77 -30.95
N PRO A 32 -53.18 5.91 -31.41
CA PRO A 32 -52.47 7.01 -32.04
C PRO A 32 -52.26 8.29 -31.20
N SER A 33 -52.70 8.38 -29.92
CA SER A 33 -52.72 9.70 -29.25
C SER A 33 -52.78 9.70 -27.71
N SER A 34 -52.37 8.63 -27.01
CA SER A 34 -52.45 8.64 -25.54
C SER A 34 -51.34 7.91 -24.78
N ILE A 35 -50.93 8.50 -23.64
CA ILE A 35 -50.02 7.92 -22.65
C ILE A 35 -50.86 7.49 -21.43
N TRP A 36 -50.54 6.35 -20.82
CA TRP A 36 -51.19 5.88 -19.59
C TRP A 36 -50.21 5.10 -18.71
N ALA A 37 -50.48 5.02 -17.41
CA ALA A 37 -49.66 4.30 -16.44
C ALA A 37 -50.37 3.05 -15.93
N GLN A 38 -49.65 1.93 -15.81
CA GLN A 38 -50.22 0.64 -15.38
C GLN A 38 -50.62 0.60 -13.91
N ASN A 39 -50.16 1.56 -13.09
CA ASN A 39 -50.37 1.55 -11.65
C ASN A 39 -51.82 1.87 -11.24
N GLU A 40 -52.67 2.29 -12.18
CA GLU A 40 -54.08 2.55 -11.93
C GLU A 40 -54.95 1.34 -12.31
N LYS A 41 -55.89 0.98 -11.41
CA LYS A 41 -56.90 -0.06 -11.68
C LYS A 41 -57.81 0.28 -12.87
N ASN A 42 -57.98 1.57 -13.19
CA ASN A 42 -58.69 2.07 -14.35
C ASN A 42 -57.70 2.82 -15.26
N VAL A 43 -57.70 2.52 -16.56
CA VAL A 43 -56.78 3.17 -17.53
C VAL A 43 -57.18 4.63 -17.75
N SER A 44 -56.51 5.58 -17.09
CA SER A 44 -56.62 7.01 -17.42
C SER A 44 -55.69 7.35 -18.59
N LYS A 45 -56.28 7.82 -19.69
CA LYS A 45 -55.55 8.14 -20.93
C LYS A 45 -55.26 9.64 -20.99
N GLN A 46 -53.99 10.04 -20.92
CA GLN A 46 -53.57 11.41 -21.19
C GLN A 46 -53.46 11.61 -22.71
N LYS A 47 -54.22 12.54 -23.29
CA LYS A 47 -54.13 12.88 -24.72
C LYS A 47 -52.81 13.57 -25.03
N VAL A 48 -52.23 13.25 -26.17
CA VAL A 48 -50.99 13.85 -26.68
C VAL A 48 -51.24 14.53 -28.03
N ASN A 49 -50.50 15.60 -28.29
CA ASN A 49 -50.74 16.52 -29.41
C ASN A 49 -50.30 15.96 -30.78
N SER A 50 -49.38 15.01 -30.78
CA SER A 50 -48.83 14.40 -31.99
C SER A 50 -48.60 12.90 -31.78
N ARG A 51 -48.42 12.16 -32.87
CA ARG A 51 -48.21 10.70 -32.85
C ARG A 51 -46.85 10.38 -32.25
N CYS A 52 -46.82 9.62 -31.16
CA CYS A 52 -45.57 9.12 -30.58
C CYS A 52 -44.88 8.13 -31.54
N THR A 53 -43.57 8.27 -31.71
CA THR A 53 -42.73 7.50 -32.63
C THR A 53 -41.70 6.65 -31.91
N CYS A 54 -41.06 7.21 -30.89
CA CYS A 54 -40.03 6.53 -30.10
C CYS A 54 -40.02 7.07 -28.66
N CYS A 55 -39.27 6.39 -27.80
CA CYS A 55 -39.23 6.68 -26.37
C CYS A 55 -38.00 6.01 -25.72
N ALA A 56 -37.45 6.62 -24.69
CA ALA A 56 -36.30 6.11 -23.94
C ALA A 56 -36.37 6.51 -22.46
N TRP A 57 -35.75 5.70 -21.61
CA TRP A 57 -35.59 5.96 -20.17
C TRP A 57 -34.17 6.44 -19.86
N SER A 58 -34.05 7.32 -18.87
CA SER A 58 -32.78 7.59 -18.21
C SER A 58 -32.24 6.33 -17.52
N SER A 59 -30.94 6.30 -17.33
CA SER A 59 -30.20 5.21 -16.68
C SER A 59 -30.57 5.04 -15.20
N ASP A 60 -30.98 6.10 -14.52
CA ASP A 60 -31.50 6.09 -13.15
C ASP A 60 -33.02 5.80 -13.06
N GLY A 61 -33.71 5.77 -14.21
CA GLY A 61 -35.16 5.57 -14.29
C GLY A 61 -36.01 6.74 -13.79
N GLN A 62 -35.41 7.89 -13.45
CA GLN A 62 -36.13 9.07 -12.96
C GLN A 62 -36.79 9.86 -14.07
N TYR A 63 -36.22 9.85 -15.28
CA TYR A 63 -36.69 10.58 -16.43
C TYR A 63 -36.97 9.65 -17.60
N TYR A 64 -37.91 10.06 -18.45
CA TYR A 64 -38.12 9.41 -19.74
C TYR A 64 -38.44 10.45 -20.81
N ALA A 65 -38.05 10.17 -22.05
CA ALA A 65 -38.27 11.03 -23.20
C ALA A 65 -39.23 10.35 -24.18
N ILE A 66 -40.13 11.13 -24.77
CA ILE A 66 -41.03 10.71 -25.86
C ILE A 66 -40.76 11.57 -27.07
N GLY A 67 -40.52 10.92 -28.21
CA GLY A 67 -40.36 11.56 -29.52
C GLY A 67 -41.68 11.54 -30.28
N PHE A 68 -41.94 12.64 -30.98
CA PHE A 68 -43.16 12.84 -31.75
C PHE A 68 -42.90 12.95 -33.24
N TYR A 69 -43.96 12.70 -34.02
CA TYR A 69 -43.93 12.79 -35.47
C TYR A 69 -43.79 14.23 -36.01
N ASP A 70 -44.09 15.24 -35.18
CA ASP A 70 -43.99 16.68 -35.54
C ASP A 70 -42.61 17.28 -35.23
N GLY A 71 -41.63 16.46 -34.88
CA GLY A 71 -40.28 16.91 -34.51
C GLY A 71 -40.13 17.38 -33.08
N THR A 72 -41.15 17.22 -32.22
CA THR A 72 -41.03 17.56 -30.80
C THR A 72 -40.56 16.36 -29.96
N VAL A 73 -39.82 16.63 -28.88
CA VAL A 73 -39.45 15.65 -27.86
C VAL A 73 -39.87 16.19 -26.50
N SER A 74 -40.64 15.41 -25.75
CA SER A 74 -41.06 15.73 -24.39
C SER A 74 -40.25 14.89 -23.41
N VAL A 75 -39.50 15.54 -22.53
CA VAL A 75 -38.75 14.91 -21.43
C VAL A 75 -39.57 15.08 -20.15
N ARG A 76 -39.88 13.96 -19.52
CA ARG A 76 -40.80 13.89 -18.38
C ARG A 76 -40.13 13.23 -17.18
N SER A 77 -40.42 13.74 -15.99
CA SER A 77 -40.07 13.09 -14.73
C SER A 77 -41.07 11.98 -14.44
N ALA A 78 -40.59 10.77 -14.15
CA ALA A 78 -41.43 9.68 -13.69
C ALA A 78 -41.97 9.90 -12.26
N ILE A 79 -41.32 10.78 -11.50
CA ILE A 79 -41.75 11.22 -10.17
C ILE A 79 -42.43 12.58 -10.36
N GLY A 80 -43.75 12.58 -10.48
CA GLY A 80 -44.52 13.81 -10.70
C GLY A 80 -45.95 13.70 -10.16
N ALA A 81 -46.66 14.83 -10.15
CA ALA A 81 -48.03 14.92 -9.63
C ALA A 81 -49.06 14.11 -10.43
N THR A 82 -48.71 13.65 -11.64
CA THR A 82 -49.58 12.80 -12.46
C THR A 82 -49.00 11.38 -12.57
N PRO A 83 -49.86 10.34 -12.70
CA PRO A 83 -49.42 8.95 -12.88
C PRO A 83 -48.52 8.74 -14.10
N THR A 84 -48.68 9.60 -15.11
CA THR A 84 -47.89 9.63 -16.33
C THR A 84 -46.68 10.56 -16.23
N GLY A 85 -46.37 11.13 -15.08
CA GLY A 85 -45.20 12.01 -14.90
C GLY A 85 -45.39 13.43 -15.42
N GLU A 86 -44.62 14.37 -14.85
CA GLU A 86 -44.66 15.79 -15.20
C GLU A 86 -43.68 16.12 -16.35
N GLU A 87 -44.10 16.97 -17.28
CA GLU A 87 -43.25 17.41 -18.39
C GLU A 87 -42.26 18.47 -17.91
N MET A 88 -40.98 18.11 -17.91
CA MET A 88 -39.89 18.94 -17.42
C MET A 88 -39.34 19.84 -18.52
N ASN A 89 -39.08 19.26 -19.70
CA ASN A 89 -38.48 19.95 -20.83
C ASN A 89 -39.16 19.54 -22.13
N ARG A 90 -39.30 20.50 -23.05
CA ARG A 90 -39.80 20.28 -24.41
C ARG A 90 -38.76 20.76 -25.41
N ILE A 91 -38.28 19.85 -26.25
CA ILE A 91 -37.27 20.10 -27.27
C ILE A 91 -37.96 20.13 -28.63
N GLU A 92 -37.79 21.21 -29.38
CA GLU A 92 -38.28 21.33 -30.75
C GLU A 92 -37.10 21.16 -31.72
N ARG A 93 -37.17 20.14 -32.59
CA ARG A 93 -36.12 19.87 -33.58
C ARG A 93 -36.22 20.88 -34.73
N PRO A 94 -35.08 21.40 -35.25
CA PRO A 94 -35.08 22.47 -36.24
C PRO A 94 -35.76 22.10 -37.57
N GLY A 95 -35.72 20.84 -37.96
CA GLY A 95 -36.35 20.35 -39.19
C GLY A 95 -37.86 20.08 -39.11
N LYS A 96 -38.44 20.02 -37.89
CA LYS A 96 -39.84 19.59 -37.66
C LYS A 96 -40.24 18.26 -38.32
N GLU A 97 -39.25 17.42 -38.62
CA GLU A 97 -39.42 16.07 -39.15
C GLU A 97 -39.60 15.05 -38.02
N PRO A 98 -40.16 13.86 -38.29
CA PRO A 98 -40.38 12.83 -37.29
C PRO A 98 -39.11 12.45 -36.51
N VAL A 99 -39.19 12.48 -35.18
CA VAL A 99 -38.13 11.95 -34.30
C VAL A 99 -38.24 10.44 -34.26
N TRP A 100 -37.26 9.69 -34.77
CA TRP A 100 -37.38 8.23 -34.92
C TRP A 100 -36.59 7.43 -33.88
N SER A 101 -35.55 8.02 -33.31
CA SER A 101 -34.73 7.36 -32.29
C SER A 101 -34.40 8.33 -31.14
N LEU A 102 -34.54 7.81 -29.92
CA LEU A 102 -34.16 8.47 -28.68
C LEU A 102 -33.32 7.53 -27.85
N GLN A 103 -32.30 8.05 -27.18
CA GLN A 103 -31.51 7.28 -26.23
C GLN A 103 -30.90 8.16 -25.14
N PHE A 104 -31.04 7.75 -23.89
CA PHE A 104 -30.23 8.28 -22.79
C PHE A 104 -28.92 7.50 -22.65
N THR A 105 -27.83 8.21 -22.36
CA THR A 105 -26.54 7.56 -22.08
C THR A 105 -25.72 8.41 -21.13
N LEU A 106 -25.08 7.73 -20.16
CA LEU A 106 -24.09 8.33 -19.28
C LEU A 106 -22.80 8.62 -20.03
N VAL A 107 -22.32 9.87 -19.97
CA VAL A 107 -21.04 10.25 -20.54
C VAL A 107 -20.03 10.52 -19.44
N SER A 108 -18.89 9.85 -19.53
CA SER A 108 -17.73 10.11 -18.67
C SER A 108 -16.93 11.27 -19.26
N SER A 109 -16.91 12.41 -18.57
CA SER A 109 -15.97 13.49 -18.88
C SER A 109 -14.60 13.19 -18.25
N SER A 110 -13.51 13.64 -18.88
CA SER A 110 -12.14 13.55 -18.34
C SER A 110 -11.95 14.28 -17.00
N SER A 111 -12.97 15.03 -16.56
CA SER A 111 -13.06 15.81 -15.32
C SER A 111 -13.91 15.14 -14.22
N GLY A 112 -14.33 13.88 -14.39
CA GLY A 112 -15.01 13.12 -13.33
C GLY A 112 -16.47 13.50 -13.08
N VAL A 113 -17.05 14.41 -13.87
CA VAL A 113 -18.48 14.73 -13.79
C VAL A 113 -19.24 13.78 -14.71
N HIS A 114 -20.10 12.95 -14.11
CA HIS A 114 -21.08 12.10 -14.81
C HIS A 114 -22.30 12.96 -15.13
N GLY A 115 -22.51 13.25 -16.42
CA GLY A 115 -23.75 13.86 -16.92
C GLY A 115 -24.46 12.88 -17.85
N GLU A 116 -25.78 12.82 -17.77
CA GLU A 116 -26.59 12.03 -18.70
C GLU A 116 -26.96 12.87 -19.94
N LEU A 117 -26.72 12.30 -21.12
CA LEU A 117 -27.05 12.89 -22.41
C LEU A 117 -28.24 12.20 -23.04
N LEU A 118 -29.15 13.01 -23.60
CA LEU A 118 -30.22 12.55 -24.47
C LEU A 118 -29.80 12.75 -25.93
N VAL A 119 -29.67 11.64 -26.66
CA VAL A 119 -29.41 11.62 -28.10
C VAL A 119 -30.75 11.52 -28.83
N VAL A 120 -30.95 12.42 -29.79
CA VAL A 120 -32.20 12.52 -30.57
C VAL A 120 -31.85 12.42 -32.04
N ALA A 121 -32.45 11.46 -32.75
CA ALA A 121 -32.31 11.33 -34.20
C ALA A 121 -33.65 11.54 -34.90
N ASP A 122 -33.66 12.39 -35.92
CA ASP A 122 -34.84 12.70 -36.73
C ASP A 122 -34.60 12.42 -38.23
N TRP A 123 -35.70 12.38 -38.98
CA TRP A 123 -35.68 12.17 -40.43
C TRP A 123 -35.31 13.42 -41.24
N ASN A 124 -34.94 14.52 -40.60
CA ASN A 124 -34.21 15.61 -41.25
C ASN A 124 -32.71 15.28 -41.37
N GLN A 125 -32.38 13.99 -41.41
CA GLN A 125 -31.04 13.43 -41.47
C GLN A 125 -30.14 14.01 -40.37
N SER A 126 -30.68 14.20 -39.16
CA SER A 126 -29.94 14.90 -38.12
C SER A 126 -29.97 14.20 -36.76
N VAL A 127 -28.84 14.30 -36.05
CA VAL A 127 -28.64 13.77 -34.70
C VAL A 127 -28.23 14.91 -33.77
N GLY A 128 -29.07 15.19 -32.77
CA GLY A 128 -28.83 16.17 -31.72
C GLY A 128 -28.47 15.54 -30.39
N PHE A 129 -27.76 16.30 -29.56
CA PHE A 129 -27.37 15.89 -28.21
C PHE A 129 -27.81 16.96 -27.22
N TYR A 130 -28.60 16.54 -26.25
CA TYR A 130 -29.24 17.43 -25.28
C TYR A 130 -28.89 17.01 -23.86
N SER A 131 -28.73 17.98 -22.98
CA SER A 131 -28.62 17.70 -21.55
C SER A 131 -30.01 17.35 -21.01
N HIS A 132 -30.11 16.31 -20.18
CA HIS A 132 -31.38 15.87 -19.60
C HIS A 132 -32.01 16.92 -18.67
N ASP A 133 -31.19 17.67 -17.91
CA ASP A 133 -31.64 18.61 -16.88
C ASP A 133 -32.38 19.84 -17.42
N ASN A 134 -31.82 20.46 -18.47
CA ASN A 134 -32.28 21.77 -18.96
C ASN A 134 -32.66 21.76 -20.45
N GLY A 135 -32.62 20.60 -21.11
CA GLY A 135 -32.91 20.47 -22.53
C GLY A 135 -32.00 21.30 -23.44
N GLN A 136 -30.89 21.83 -22.91
CA GLN A 136 -29.96 22.63 -23.71
C GLN A 136 -29.15 21.74 -24.64
N VAL A 137 -28.88 22.25 -25.83
CA VAL A 137 -28.02 21.58 -26.80
C VAL A 137 -26.60 21.55 -26.27
N VAL A 138 -26.03 20.36 -26.11
CA VAL A 138 -24.67 20.17 -25.55
C VAL A 138 -23.61 20.50 -26.60
N TYR A 139 -23.90 20.23 -27.87
CA TYR A 139 -23.04 20.61 -28.99
C TYR A 139 -23.67 21.77 -29.77
N LYS A 140 -22.84 22.70 -30.25
CA LYS A 140 -23.32 23.94 -30.88
C LYS A 140 -24.22 23.75 -32.11
N THR A 141 -24.16 22.59 -32.78
CA THR A 141 -24.97 22.27 -33.96
C THR A 141 -25.33 20.79 -33.98
N ASP A 142 -26.52 20.48 -34.48
CA ASP A 142 -26.92 19.12 -34.82
C ASP A 142 -25.97 18.51 -35.84
N LYS A 143 -25.78 17.19 -35.76
CA LYS A 143 -24.94 16.44 -36.69
C LYS A 143 -25.78 16.01 -37.87
N VAL A 144 -25.36 16.37 -39.07
CA VAL A 144 -26.05 16.03 -40.32
C VAL A 144 -25.47 14.72 -40.86
N LEU A 145 -26.35 13.75 -41.12
CA LEU A 145 -26.07 12.47 -41.77
C LEU A 145 -26.42 12.57 -43.25
N ASP A 146 -25.93 11.63 -44.07
CA ASP A 146 -26.25 11.49 -45.49
C ASP A 146 -27.43 10.53 -45.76
N TYR A 147 -28.16 10.15 -44.71
CA TYR A 147 -29.28 9.21 -44.75
C TYR A 147 -30.24 9.46 -43.59
N ASP A 148 -31.44 8.87 -43.69
CA ASP A 148 -32.47 9.01 -42.67
C ASP A 148 -32.22 7.97 -41.56
N PRO A 149 -31.85 8.40 -40.34
CA PRO A 149 -31.52 7.48 -39.25
C PRO A 149 -32.77 6.77 -38.73
N THR A 150 -32.71 5.44 -38.62
CA THR A 150 -33.76 4.63 -38.01
C THR A 150 -33.46 4.33 -36.54
N THR A 151 -32.19 4.05 -36.22
CA THR A 151 -31.76 3.88 -34.83
C THR A 151 -30.37 4.41 -34.59
N VAL A 152 -30.16 4.99 -33.42
CA VAL A 152 -28.86 5.47 -32.94
C VAL A 152 -28.54 4.82 -31.61
N HIS A 153 -27.27 4.47 -31.40
CA HIS A 153 -26.78 3.95 -30.12
C HIS A 153 -25.42 4.58 -29.74
N LEU A 154 -25.32 5.30 -28.61
CA LEU A 154 -24.05 5.87 -28.12
C LEU A 154 -23.19 4.82 -27.40
N PHE A 155 -21.87 4.87 -27.56
CA PHE A 155 -20.95 4.05 -26.78
C PHE A 155 -20.82 4.58 -25.34
N PRO A 156 -20.52 3.71 -24.34
CA PRO A 156 -20.39 4.13 -22.94
C PRO A 156 -19.28 5.13 -22.66
N ASN A 157 -18.26 5.19 -23.53
CA ASN A 157 -17.19 6.17 -23.43
C ASN A 157 -17.61 7.58 -23.91
N GLY A 158 -18.83 7.74 -24.43
CA GLY A 158 -19.38 9.00 -24.93
C GLY A 158 -18.64 9.59 -26.15
N CYS A 159 -17.70 8.85 -26.73
CA CYS A 159 -16.85 9.35 -27.81
C CYS A 159 -17.35 8.95 -29.22
N PHE A 160 -18.19 7.92 -29.32
CA PHE A 160 -18.71 7.38 -30.59
C PHE A 160 -20.18 6.98 -30.48
N PHE A 161 -20.90 7.04 -31.58
CA PHE A 161 -22.23 6.42 -31.70
C PHE A 161 -22.34 5.55 -32.96
N LEU A 162 -23.17 4.52 -32.88
CA LEU A 162 -23.61 3.74 -34.02
C LEU A 162 -24.90 4.33 -34.56
N ALA A 163 -25.04 4.38 -35.88
CA ALA A 163 -26.28 4.77 -36.52
C ALA A 163 -26.59 3.85 -37.70
N THR A 164 -27.85 3.47 -37.83
CA THR A 164 -28.39 2.72 -38.97
C THR A 164 -29.46 3.55 -39.67
N GLY A 165 -29.67 3.35 -40.96
CA GLY A 165 -30.74 4.06 -41.66
C GLY A 165 -30.91 3.68 -43.13
N SER A 166 -31.48 4.59 -43.92
CA SER A 166 -31.88 4.35 -45.32
C SER A 166 -30.74 3.97 -46.27
N ASN A 167 -29.50 4.19 -45.86
CA ASN A 167 -28.29 3.76 -46.57
C ASN A 167 -27.98 2.25 -46.49
N LYS A 168 -28.80 1.45 -45.80
CA LYS A 168 -28.60 0.00 -45.61
C LYS A 168 -27.25 -0.35 -44.98
N LYS A 169 -26.71 0.52 -44.14
CA LYS A 169 -25.42 0.32 -43.48
C LYS A 169 -25.54 0.46 -41.96
N LEU A 170 -24.64 -0.21 -41.26
CA LEU A 170 -24.33 0.06 -39.86
C LEU A 170 -23.11 0.97 -39.81
N ASN A 171 -23.29 2.26 -39.52
CA ASN A 171 -22.20 3.24 -39.52
C ASN A 171 -21.71 3.55 -38.10
N LEU A 172 -20.40 3.79 -37.97
CA LEU A 172 -19.79 4.32 -36.76
C LEU A 172 -19.49 5.81 -36.95
N HIS A 173 -19.91 6.64 -36.01
CA HIS A 173 -19.68 8.08 -36.02
C HIS A 173 -18.92 8.52 -34.77
N THR A 174 -18.11 9.57 -34.91
CA THR A 174 -17.53 10.29 -33.77
C THR A 174 -18.59 11.12 -33.05
N LYS A 175 -18.33 11.49 -31.78
CA LYS A 175 -19.15 12.48 -31.05
C LYS A 175 -19.30 13.82 -31.79
N ASP A 176 -18.31 14.16 -32.61
CA ASP A 176 -18.30 15.39 -33.39
C ASP A 176 -19.09 15.26 -34.71
N GLY A 177 -19.69 14.10 -34.97
CA GLY A 177 -20.52 13.81 -36.16
C GLY A 177 -19.73 13.47 -37.42
N GLY A 178 -18.41 13.28 -37.32
CA GLY A 178 -17.62 12.73 -38.40
C GLY A 178 -17.91 11.24 -38.59
N ASP A 179 -18.21 10.85 -39.82
CA ASP A 179 -18.40 9.45 -40.24
C ASP A 179 -17.04 8.71 -40.24
N LEU A 180 -16.94 7.63 -39.48
CA LEU A 180 -15.77 6.74 -39.43
C LEU A 180 -15.90 5.54 -40.38
N GLY A 181 -17.06 5.40 -41.03
CA GLY A 181 -17.34 4.40 -42.05
C GLY A 181 -18.33 3.32 -41.61
N ALA A 182 -18.73 2.53 -42.60
CA ALA A 182 -19.66 1.41 -42.43
C ALA A 182 -18.96 0.18 -41.82
N MET A 183 -19.44 -0.26 -40.66
CA MET A 183 -19.04 -1.51 -40.01
C MET A 183 -19.62 -2.74 -40.68
N ALA A 184 -20.81 -2.60 -41.27
CA ALA A 184 -21.47 -3.66 -42.03
C ALA A 184 -22.37 -3.09 -43.14
N GLN A 185 -22.42 -3.79 -44.26
CA GLN A 185 -23.40 -3.58 -45.31
C GLN A 185 -24.56 -4.57 -45.12
N LEU A 186 -25.79 -4.08 -45.21
CA LEU A 186 -27.03 -4.85 -45.09
C LEU A 186 -27.71 -4.96 -46.46
N ASP A 187 -28.43 -6.07 -46.67
CA ASP A 187 -29.16 -6.31 -47.93
C ASP A 187 -30.46 -5.49 -48.00
N ALA A 188 -31.08 -5.27 -46.84
CA ALA A 188 -32.33 -4.54 -46.65
C ALA A 188 -32.17 -3.33 -45.72
N TRP A 189 -33.22 -2.51 -45.64
CA TRP A 189 -33.23 -1.31 -44.80
C TRP A 189 -33.30 -1.71 -43.31
N PRO A 190 -32.32 -1.33 -42.46
CA PRO A 190 -32.39 -1.54 -41.02
C PRO A 190 -33.50 -0.71 -40.36
N TRP A 191 -34.34 -1.37 -39.57
CA TRP A 191 -35.45 -0.75 -38.84
C TRP A 191 -35.18 -0.60 -37.35
N CYS A 192 -34.45 -1.54 -36.74
CA CYS A 192 -34.08 -1.48 -35.33
C CYS A 192 -32.67 -2.01 -35.08
N MET A 193 -32.03 -1.52 -34.02
CA MET A 193 -30.72 -1.96 -33.56
C MET A 193 -30.71 -2.15 -32.05
N ALA A 194 -30.07 -3.21 -31.57
CA ALA A 194 -29.77 -3.42 -30.16
C ALA A 194 -28.27 -3.66 -29.98
N PHE A 195 -27.67 -2.96 -29.02
CA PHE A 195 -26.23 -3.03 -28.74
C PHE A 195 -25.99 -3.63 -27.36
N ARG A 196 -25.09 -4.61 -27.29
CA ARG A 196 -24.57 -5.19 -26.05
C ARG A 196 -23.12 -4.75 -25.87
N GLN A 197 -22.76 -4.30 -24.68
CA GLN A 197 -21.43 -3.73 -24.39
C GLN A 197 -20.32 -4.78 -24.24
N LYS A 198 -20.59 -5.94 -23.64
CA LYS A 198 -19.57 -6.98 -23.38
C LYS A 198 -20.13 -8.39 -23.66
N PRO A 199 -19.61 -9.11 -24.68
CA PRO A 199 -18.78 -8.59 -25.78
C PRO A 199 -19.53 -7.52 -26.59
N TYR A 200 -18.80 -6.68 -27.33
CA TYR A 200 -19.42 -5.69 -28.23
C TYR A 200 -20.17 -6.41 -29.35
N CYS A 201 -21.49 -6.46 -29.23
CA CYS A 201 -22.36 -7.19 -30.15
C CYS A 201 -23.52 -6.29 -30.58
N VAL A 202 -23.77 -6.23 -31.88
CA VAL A 202 -24.84 -5.42 -32.49
C VAL A 202 -25.79 -6.34 -33.20
N VAL A 203 -27.07 -6.29 -32.84
CA VAL A 203 -28.13 -6.99 -33.55
C VAL A 203 -28.96 -5.96 -34.30
N VAL A 204 -29.11 -6.13 -35.60
CA VAL A 204 -29.87 -5.25 -36.48
C VAL A 204 -31.03 -6.03 -37.08
N GLY A 205 -32.25 -5.50 -36.96
CA GLY A 205 -33.44 -6.03 -37.60
C GLY A 205 -33.83 -5.19 -38.80
N CYS A 206 -34.02 -5.83 -39.95
CA CYS A 206 -34.35 -5.19 -41.21
C CYS A 206 -35.84 -5.32 -41.56
N VAL A 207 -36.31 -4.48 -42.49
CA VAL A 207 -37.72 -4.43 -42.93
C VAL A 207 -38.19 -5.72 -43.62
N ASP A 208 -37.28 -6.46 -44.25
CA ASP A 208 -37.56 -7.74 -44.90
C ASP A 208 -37.71 -8.91 -43.91
N GLY A 209 -37.58 -8.65 -42.61
CA GLY A 209 -37.64 -9.65 -41.54
C GLY A 209 -36.31 -10.31 -41.25
N SER A 210 -35.22 -9.93 -41.94
CA SER A 210 -33.88 -10.45 -41.63
C SER A 210 -33.35 -9.86 -40.31
N LEU A 211 -32.60 -10.68 -39.57
CA LEU A 211 -31.86 -10.29 -38.37
C LEU A 211 -30.39 -10.58 -38.59
N ALA A 212 -29.56 -9.55 -38.48
CA ALA A 212 -28.11 -9.65 -38.59
C ALA A 212 -27.46 -9.41 -37.23
N CYS A 213 -26.55 -10.28 -36.83
CA CYS A 213 -25.80 -10.17 -35.58
C CYS A 213 -24.31 -9.98 -35.90
N TYR A 214 -23.74 -8.85 -35.48
CA TYR A 214 -22.34 -8.48 -35.69
C TYR A 214 -21.59 -8.43 -34.37
N GLN A 215 -20.45 -9.10 -34.31
CA GLN A 215 -19.49 -8.92 -33.23
C GLN A 215 -18.46 -7.86 -33.64
N LEU A 216 -18.42 -6.74 -32.93
CA LEU A 216 -17.49 -5.65 -33.22
C LEU A 216 -16.12 -5.96 -32.58
N MET A 217 -15.10 -6.09 -33.43
CA MET A 217 -13.72 -6.31 -33.02
C MET A 217 -12.91 -5.02 -33.16
N LEU A 218 -12.72 -4.30 -32.05
CA LEU A 218 -11.90 -3.09 -32.02
C LEU A 218 -10.42 -3.48 -31.83
N ASN A 219 -9.73 -3.71 -32.95
CA ASN A 219 -8.33 -4.13 -32.92
C ASN A 219 -7.41 -3.12 -32.21
N THR A 220 -6.39 -3.63 -31.54
CA THR A 220 -5.32 -2.81 -30.98
C THR A 220 -4.40 -2.34 -32.11
N ILE A 221 -4.18 -1.03 -32.18
CA ILE A 221 -3.23 -0.44 -33.12
C ILE A 221 -2.18 0.27 -32.32
N HIS A 222 -0.95 -0.21 -32.47
CA HIS A 222 0.20 0.32 -31.79
C HIS A 222 1.47 0.09 -32.62
N ALA A 223 2.50 0.85 -32.30
CA ALA A 223 3.84 0.69 -32.83
C ALA A 223 4.85 1.07 -31.75
N LEU A 224 5.95 0.32 -31.67
CA LEU A 224 7.06 0.58 -30.76
C LEU A 224 8.36 0.68 -31.57
N HIS A 225 9.14 1.72 -31.30
CA HIS A 225 10.52 1.79 -31.74
C HIS A 225 11.39 2.31 -30.59
N LYS A 226 12.29 1.46 -30.09
CA LYS A 226 13.06 1.73 -28.87
C LYS A 226 12.13 2.08 -27.69
N ASP A 227 12.24 3.26 -27.11
CA ASP A 227 11.43 3.77 -26.01
C ASP A 227 10.17 4.53 -26.45
N ARG A 228 9.92 4.66 -27.77
CA ARG A 228 8.83 5.45 -28.34
C ARG A 228 7.65 4.56 -28.68
N TYR A 229 6.57 4.71 -27.94
CA TYR A 229 5.35 3.94 -28.10
C TYR A 229 4.23 4.82 -28.66
N ALA A 230 3.71 4.48 -29.84
CA ALA A 230 2.57 5.16 -30.44
C ALA A 230 1.39 4.21 -30.49
N PHE A 231 0.23 4.63 -29.99
CA PHE A 231 -0.97 3.80 -30.00
C PHE A 231 -2.22 4.62 -30.29
N ARG A 232 -3.24 3.92 -30.80
CA ARG A 232 -4.54 4.50 -31.12
C ARG A 232 -5.39 4.58 -29.86
N GLU A 233 -5.80 5.79 -29.51
CA GLU A 233 -6.76 6.07 -28.45
C GLU A 233 -8.09 6.49 -29.08
N ASN A 234 -9.21 5.98 -28.56
CA ASN A 234 -10.55 6.34 -29.04
C ASN A 234 -10.71 6.23 -30.57
N GLN A 235 -10.14 5.23 -31.24
CA GLN A 235 -10.27 5.02 -32.70
C GLN A 235 -9.75 6.15 -33.65
N THR A 236 -9.67 7.41 -33.23
CA THR A 236 -9.34 8.58 -34.07
C THR A 236 -8.08 9.30 -33.65
N ASP A 237 -7.63 9.11 -32.41
CA ASP A 237 -6.50 9.85 -31.87
C ASP A 237 -5.29 8.92 -31.76
N VAL A 238 -4.11 9.50 -31.91
CA VAL A 238 -2.84 8.79 -31.72
C VAL A 238 -2.11 9.44 -30.57
N VAL A 239 -1.80 8.65 -29.56
CA VAL A 239 -0.98 9.07 -28.43
C VAL A 239 0.42 8.52 -28.63
N VAL A 240 1.42 9.40 -28.55
CA VAL A 240 2.83 9.02 -28.59
C VAL A 240 3.42 9.24 -27.21
N GLN A 241 4.02 8.20 -26.65
CA GLN A 241 4.64 8.18 -25.33
C GLN A 241 6.12 7.86 -25.45
N GLN A 242 6.92 8.55 -24.65
CA GLN A 242 8.31 8.20 -24.41
C GLN A 242 8.40 7.49 -23.05
N LEU A 243 8.58 6.17 -23.08
CA LEU A 243 8.37 5.29 -21.92
C LEU A 243 9.37 5.55 -20.79
N GLN A 244 10.66 5.77 -21.10
CA GLN A 244 11.69 6.04 -20.07
C GLN A 244 11.49 7.39 -19.37
N ARG A 245 10.97 8.40 -20.09
CA ARG A 245 10.82 9.78 -19.58
C ARG A 245 9.42 10.12 -19.12
N GLN A 246 8.46 9.20 -19.27
CA GLN A 246 7.05 9.39 -18.94
C GLN A 246 6.44 10.66 -19.57
N LYS A 247 6.89 11.01 -20.79
CA LYS A 247 6.33 12.13 -21.57
C LYS A 247 5.33 11.59 -22.57
N SER A 248 4.23 12.30 -22.79
CA SER A 248 3.23 11.93 -23.78
C SER A 248 2.71 13.13 -24.55
N THR A 249 2.26 12.89 -25.78
CA THR A 249 1.57 13.87 -26.61
C THR A 249 0.45 13.21 -27.41
N ARG A 250 -0.64 13.95 -27.63
CA ARG A 250 -1.83 13.44 -28.30
C ARG A 250 -2.05 14.18 -29.61
N ILE A 251 -2.10 13.42 -30.69
CA ILE A 251 -2.36 13.90 -32.05
C ILE A 251 -3.83 13.56 -32.38
N ARG A 252 -4.66 14.59 -32.57
CA ARG A 252 -6.05 14.43 -32.97
C ARG A 252 -6.13 14.34 -34.50
N CYS A 253 -6.55 13.19 -35.02
CA CYS A 253 -6.63 12.99 -36.48
C CYS A 253 -8.04 13.27 -37.04
N ASN A 254 -9.06 13.26 -36.18
CA ASN A 254 -10.48 13.47 -36.53
C ASN A 254 -11.04 12.48 -37.59
N ASP A 255 -10.40 11.34 -37.78
CA ASP A 255 -10.77 10.29 -38.74
C ASP A 255 -10.26 8.93 -38.21
N LEU A 256 -10.79 7.81 -38.71
CA LEU A 256 -10.47 6.48 -38.23
C LEU A 256 -9.01 6.14 -38.50
N VAL A 257 -8.24 5.98 -37.43
CA VAL A 257 -6.86 5.52 -37.50
C VAL A 257 -6.86 4.01 -37.75
N ARG A 258 -6.39 3.61 -38.94
CA ARG A 258 -6.32 2.21 -39.41
C ARG A 258 -5.02 1.52 -39.07
N LYS A 259 -3.89 2.24 -39.09
CA LYS A 259 -2.56 1.76 -38.69
C LYS A 259 -1.70 2.93 -38.21
N VAL A 260 -0.72 2.60 -37.37
CA VAL A 260 0.32 3.54 -36.92
C VAL A 260 1.67 2.84 -37.08
N ALA A 261 2.69 3.58 -37.51
CA ALA A 261 4.06 3.12 -37.54
C ALA A 261 4.98 4.23 -37.02
N ILE A 262 5.98 3.86 -36.22
CA ILE A 262 6.97 4.77 -35.66
C ILE A 262 8.37 4.24 -35.92
N TYR A 263 9.27 5.12 -36.36
CA TYR A 263 10.67 4.79 -36.56
C TYR A 263 11.53 6.03 -36.39
N ASN A 264 12.53 5.96 -35.51
CA ASN A 264 13.32 7.11 -35.07
C ASN A 264 12.39 8.30 -34.73
N ASN A 265 12.55 9.43 -35.41
CA ASN A 265 11.76 10.66 -35.25
C ASN A 265 10.61 10.80 -36.26
N ARG A 266 10.22 9.71 -36.95
CA ARG A 266 9.11 9.67 -37.90
C ARG A 266 7.94 8.90 -37.32
N LEU A 267 6.74 9.42 -37.55
CA LEU A 267 5.47 8.77 -37.21
C LEU A 267 4.59 8.80 -38.45
N ALA A 268 4.14 7.63 -38.92
CA ALA A 268 3.14 7.51 -39.98
C ALA A 268 1.81 7.07 -39.37
N ILE A 269 0.74 7.80 -39.69
CA ILE A 269 -0.63 7.49 -39.27
C ILE A 269 -1.45 7.27 -40.54
N GLN A 270 -1.93 6.05 -40.72
CA GLN A 270 -2.85 5.72 -41.82
C GLN A 270 -4.28 5.96 -41.36
N LEU A 271 -4.97 6.83 -42.10
CA LEU A 271 -6.39 7.10 -41.98
C LEU A 271 -7.15 6.34 -43.08
N THR A 272 -8.43 6.65 -43.29
CA THR A 272 -9.28 5.95 -44.27
C THR A 272 -8.89 6.25 -45.72
N ASP A 273 -8.58 7.52 -46.01
CA ASP A 273 -8.34 8.08 -47.35
C ASP A 273 -6.91 8.58 -47.58
N LYS A 274 -6.08 8.61 -46.53
CA LYS A 274 -4.75 9.25 -46.55
C LYS A 274 -3.78 8.67 -45.52
N VAL A 275 -2.50 8.97 -45.70
CA VAL A 275 -1.44 8.74 -44.70
C VAL A 275 -0.82 10.07 -44.30
N LEU A 276 -0.79 10.34 -42.99
CA LEU A 276 -0.13 11.50 -42.42
C LEU A 276 1.26 11.12 -41.90
N VAL A 277 2.29 11.85 -42.31
CA VAL A 277 3.66 11.63 -41.84
C VAL A 277 4.08 12.81 -40.97
N TYR A 278 4.39 12.53 -39.71
CA TYR A 278 4.86 13.50 -38.73
C TYR A 278 6.36 13.34 -38.45
N ARG A 279 6.98 14.43 -38.03
CA ARG A 279 8.34 14.49 -37.51
C ARG A 279 8.33 15.05 -36.10
N GLN A 280 9.02 14.39 -35.18
CA GLN A 280 9.23 14.93 -33.83
C GLN A 280 10.02 16.25 -33.92
N SER A 281 9.49 17.31 -33.33
CA SER A 281 10.12 18.65 -33.30
C SER A 281 10.83 18.98 -31.99
N SER A 282 10.38 18.42 -30.87
CA SER A 282 10.95 18.65 -29.53
C SER A 282 10.77 17.42 -28.63
N GLY A 283 11.43 17.43 -27.46
CA GLY A 283 11.24 16.39 -26.43
C GLY A 283 12.48 15.54 -26.12
N ASP A 284 13.57 15.72 -26.87
CA ASP A 284 14.83 15.00 -26.67
C ASP A 284 15.65 15.55 -25.49
N LYS A 285 15.37 16.77 -24.99
CA LYS A 285 15.98 17.33 -23.78
C LYS A 285 15.07 17.24 -22.56
N GLU A 286 15.66 17.28 -21.36
CA GLU A 286 14.92 17.42 -20.11
C GLU A 286 14.19 18.76 -20.07
N GLY A 287 12.94 18.77 -19.59
CA GLY A 287 12.07 19.96 -19.55
C GLY A 287 11.32 20.31 -20.84
N GLU A 288 11.74 19.85 -22.02
CA GLU A 288 11.02 20.13 -23.28
C GLU A 288 9.76 19.26 -23.44
N PRO A 289 8.61 19.80 -23.89
CA PRO A 289 7.44 19.01 -24.23
C PRO A 289 7.70 18.14 -25.47
N LEU A 290 7.11 16.94 -25.48
CA LEU A 290 7.13 16.06 -26.65
C LEU A 290 6.15 16.60 -27.70
N ASP A 291 6.66 16.97 -28.87
CA ASP A 291 5.83 17.55 -29.95
C ASP A 291 6.17 16.93 -31.31
N TYR A 292 5.14 16.80 -32.14
CA TYR A 292 5.19 16.21 -33.48
C TYR A 292 4.56 17.17 -34.48
N LYS A 293 5.34 17.59 -35.48
CA LYS A 293 4.88 18.44 -36.58
C LYS A 293 4.56 17.60 -37.81
N LEU A 294 3.45 17.93 -38.47
CA LEU A 294 3.09 17.32 -39.74
C LEU A 294 4.15 17.68 -40.79
N LEU A 295 4.73 16.67 -41.42
CA LEU A 295 5.74 16.83 -42.46
C LEU A 295 5.10 16.76 -43.85
N ASP A 296 4.35 15.69 -44.12
CA ASP A 296 3.73 15.42 -45.41
C ASP A 296 2.38 14.71 -45.26
N ARG A 297 1.52 14.85 -46.28
CA ARG A 297 0.21 14.21 -46.38
C ARG A 297 0.09 13.49 -47.72
N ILE A 298 -0.01 12.17 -47.67
CA ILE A 298 -0.21 11.32 -48.84
C ILE A 298 -1.72 11.09 -49.01
N ASN A 299 -2.35 11.81 -49.94
CA ASN A 299 -3.79 11.71 -50.22
C ASN A 299 -4.10 10.53 -51.16
N GLN A 300 -3.83 9.31 -50.69
CA GLN A 300 -4.18 8.07 -51.38
C GLN A 300 -4.70 7.07 -50.35
N SER A 301 -5.78 6.38 -50.69
CA SER A 301 -6.25 5.25 -49.90
C SER A 301 -5.35 4.05 -50.16
N PHE A 302 -4.86 3.46 -49.07
CA PHE A 302 -4.05 2.25 -49.11
C PHE A 302 -4.73 1.17 -48.29
N ASP A 303 -4.71 -0.06 -48.78
CA ASP A 303 -5.07 -1.24 -48.00
C ASP A 303 -3.78 -2.00 -47.67
N CYS A 304 -3.50 -2.15 -46.38
CA CYS A 304 -2.31 -2.88 -45.92
C CYS A 304 -2.59 -3.65 -44.62
N SER A 305 -1.97 -4.82 -44.51
CA SER A 305 -1.97 -5.63 -43.28
C SER A 305 -1.00 -5.05 -42.25
N LEU A 306 0.17 -4.61 -42.68
CA LEU A 306 1.22 -4.00 -41.86
C LEU A 306 1.72 -2.70 -42.51
N LEU A 307 1.93 -1.67 -41.69
CA LEU A 307 2.47 -0.37 -42.08
C LEU A 307 3.85 -0.21 -41.44
N VAL A 308 4.81 0.23 -42.24
CA VAL A 308 6.18 0.53 -41.79
C VAL A 308 6.58 1.91 -42.27
N VAL A 309 7.28 2.66 -41.43
CA VAL A 309 7.87 3.95 -41.79
C VAL A 309 9.39 3.88 -41.64
N CYS A 310 10.09 4.46 -42.61
CA CYS A 310 11.53 4.67 -42.61
C CYS A 310 11.82 6.18 -42.61
N THR A 311 13.08 6.59 -42.73
CA THR A 311 13.41 8.02 -42.67
C THR A 311 12.81 8.81 -43.85
N ASN A 312 12.83 8.21 -45.04
CA ASN A 312 12.42 8.80 -46.32
C ASN A 312 11.32 8.02 -47.05
N HIS A 313 10.85 6.90 -46.49
CA HIS A 313 9.94 5.98 -47.17
C HIS A 313 8.83 5.49 -46.24
N VAL A 314 7.67 5.17 -46.83
CA VAL A 314 6.58 4.43 -46.20
C VAL A 314 6.42 3.11 -46.94
N ILE A 315 6.37 2.01 -46.20
CA ILE A 315 6.31 0.66 -46.76
C ILE A 315 5.02 0.00 -46.30
N LEU A 316 4.26 -0.46 -47.28
CA LEU A 316 2.98 -1.10 -47.10
C LEU A 316 3.12 -2.59 -47.39
N CYS A 317 2.62 -3.41 -46.47
CA CYS A 317 2.57 -4.85 -46.62
C CYS A 317 1.14 -5.28 -46.92
N GLN A 318 0.95 -6.08 -47.96
CA GLN A 318 -0.31 -6.72 -48.28
C GLN A 318 -0.05 -8.20 -48.62
N ASP A 319 -0.45 -9.09 -47.72
CA ASP A 319 -0.17 -10.52 -47.78
C ASP A 319 1.30 -10.86 -48.02
N ARG A 320 1.69 -11.18 -49.26
CA ARG A 320 3.06 -11.53 -49.67
C ARG A 320 3.81 -10.39 -50.37
N ARG A 321 3.20 -9.21 -50.50
CA ARG A 321 3.69 -8.09 -51.29
C ARG A 321 4.09 -6.94 -50.38
N LEU A 322 5.30 -6.41 -50.57
CA LEU A 322 5.79 -5.20 -49.92
C LEU A 322 5.95 -4.10 -50.97
N THR A 323 5.29 -2.97 -50.79
CA THR A 323 5.41 -1.81 -51.68
C THR A 323 6.02 -0.65 -50.94
N CYS A 324 7.10 -0.09 -51.49
CA CYS A 324 7.79 1.08 -50.95
C CYS A 324 7.37 2.35 -51.69
N TYR A 325 6.91 3.33 -50.93
CA TYR A 325 6.57 4.68 -51.38
C TYR A 325 7.54 5.68 -50.77
N ASP A 326 7.82 6.76 -51.48
CA ASP A 326 8.42 7.93 -50.85
C ASP A 326 7.40 8.67 -49.95
N LEU A 327 7.86 9.69 -49.22
CA LEU A 327 6.97 10.47 -48.34
C LEU A 327 5.92 11.32 -49.11
N LYS A 328 6.04 11.43 -50.44
CA LYS A 328 5.07 12.11 -51.31
C LYS A 328 4.02 11.16 -51.87
N GLY A 329 4.13 9.85 -51.62
CA GLY A 329 3.20 8.84 -52.13
C GLY A 329 3.52 8.34 -53.54
N ILE A 330 4.73 8.54 -54.04
CA ILE A 330 5.19 7.98 -55.31
C ILE A 330 5.79 6.61 -55.04
N LYS A 331 5.27 5.59 -55.73
CA LYS A 331 5.77 4.21 -55.64
C LYS A 331 7.21 4.15 -56.17
N GLN A 332 8.13 3.75 -55.31
CA GLN A 332 9.54 3.58 -55.64
C GLN A 332 9.84 2.14 -56.05
N ARG A 333 9.39 1.16 -55.26
CA ARG A 333 9.74 -0.26 -55.42
C ARG A 333 8.65 -1.20 -54.91
N GLU A 334 8.76 -2.47 -55.28
CA GLU A 334 7.89 -3.54 -54.83
C GLU A 334 8.68 -4.86 -54.72
N TRP A 335 8.46 -5.61 -53.66
CA TRP A 335 9.00 -6.95 -53.44
C TRP A 335 7.85 -7.94 -53.29
N ILE A 336 7.99 -9.11 -53.90
CA ILE A 336 7.05 -10.22 -53.76
C ILE A 336 7.79 -11.35 -53.05
N MET A 337 7.28 -11.72 -51.87
CA MET A 337 7.83 -12.74 -51.00
C MET A 337 7.24 -14.12 -51.33
N GLU A 338 7.93 -15.18 -50.89
CA GLU A 338 7.49 -16.57 -51.12
C GLU A 338 6.13 -16.87 -50.47
N SER A 339 5.88 -16.29 -49.29
CA SER A 339 4.63 -16.49 -48.53
C SER A 339 4.17 -15.25 -47.79
N MET A 340 2.99 -15.36 -47.15
CA MET A 340 2.39 -14.26 -46.40
C MET A 340 3.34 -13.76 -45.30
N ILE A 341 3.51 -12.45 -45.21
CA ILE A 341 4.34 -11.80 -44.21
C ILE A 341 3.56 -11.73 -42.90
N ARG A 342 4.15 -12.28 -41.84
CA ARG A 342 3.57 -12.32 -40.49
C ARG A 342 4.21 -11.30 -39.57
N TYR A 343 5.49 -11.04 -39.77
CA TYR A 343 6.28 -10.13 -38.94
C TYR A 343 7.15 -9.21 -39.80
N ILE A 344 7.22 -7.94 -39.44
CA ILE A 344 8.07 -6.95 -40.11
C ILE A 344 8.65 -5.97 -39.08
N LYS A 345 9.96 -5.72 -39.16
CA LYS A 345 10.65 -4.78 -38.26
C LYS A 345 11.75 -4.04 -39.00
N VAL A 346 11.86 -2.73 -38.78
CA VAL A 346 13.00 -1.94 -39.27
C VAL A 346 14.16 -2.10 -38.29
N VAL A 347 15.25 -2.70 -38.75
CA VAL A 347 16.45 -2.97 -37.94
C VAL A 347 17.43 -1.79 -37.98
N GLY A 348 17.22 -0.88 -38.93
CA GLY A 348 18.00 0.34 -39.10
C GLY A 348 19.05 0.25 -40.19
N GLY A 349 19.77 1.34 -40.39
CA GLY A 349 20.65 1.60 -41.52
C GLY A 349 20.69 3.10 -41.83
N PRO A 350 21.50 3.54 -42.80
CA PRO A 350 21.53 4.95 -43.18
C PRO A 350 20.19 5.38 -43.82
N PRO A 351 19.79 6.65 -43.70
CA PRO A 351 18.54 7.15 -44.28
C PRO A 351 18.39 6.82 -45.77
N GLY A 352 17.30 6.13 -46.13
CA GLY A 352 17.04 5.68 -47.50
C GLY A 352 17.62 4.33 -47.88
N ARG A 353 18.43 3.70 -47.02
CA ARG A 353 19.00 2.35 -47.18
C ARG A 353 18.79 1.52 -45.91
N GLU A 354 17.69 1.74 -45.22
CA GLU A 354 17.36 1.02 -44.00
C GLU A 354 17.19 -0.49 -44.27
N THR A 355 17.59 -1.33 -43.31
CA THR A 355 17.34 -2.78 -43.36
C THR A 355 16.02 -3.11 -42.69
N ILE A 356 15.22 -3.94 -43.35
CA ILE A 356 13.94 -4.45 -42.88
C ILE A 356 14.05 -5.96 -42.73
N LEU A 357 13.63 -6.46 -41.57
CA LEU A 357 13.56 -7.88 -41.28
C LEU A 357 12.13 -8.34 -41.48
N VAL A 358 11.95 -9.42 -42.25
CA VAL A 358 10.66 -9.95 -42.64
C VAL A 358 10.59 -11.42 -42.23
N GLY A 359 9.60 -11.76 -41.40
CA GLY A 359 9.26 -13.14 -41.04
C GLY A 359 8.01 -13.58 -41.80
N MET A 360 8.14 -14.67 -42.56
CA MET A 360 7.06 -15.19 -43.40
C MET A 360 6.34 -16.39 -42.76
N ARG A 361 5.14 -16.71 -43.26
CA ARG A 361 4.30 -17.80 -42.75
C ARG A 361 4.97 -19.18 -42.83
N TYR A 362 5.73 -19.48 -43.89
CA TYR A 362 6.40 -20.79 -44.03
C TYR A 362 7.82 -20.83 -43.45
N GLY A 363 8.08 -20.12 -42.37
CA GLY A 363 9.34 -20.26 -41.63
C GLY A 363 10.53 -19.49 -42.20
N VAL A 364 10.38 -18.80 -43.34
CA VAL A 364 11.47 -18.06 -43.97
C VAL A 364 11.62 -16.68 -43.33
N VAL A 365 12.85 -16.35 -42.91
CA VAL A 365 13.24 -15.01 -42.47
C VAL A 365 14.15 -14.39 -43.52
N SER A 366 13.83 -13.17 -43.98
CA SER A 366 14.62 -12.45 -44.96
C SER A 366 14.95 -11.01 -44.50
N LYS A 367 16.14 -10.54 -44.87
CA LYS A 367 16.57 -9.15 -44.77
C LYS A 367 16.33 -8.46 -46.12
N ILE A 368 15.69 -7.30 -46.11
CA ILE A 368 15.49 -6.44 -47.28
C ILE A 368 16.17 -5.10 -47.00
N PHE A 369 16.96 -4.61 -47.95
CA PHE A 369 17.46 -3.24 -47.91
C PHE A 369 16.56 -2.38 -48.79
N VAL A 370 16.13 -1.22 -48.29
CA VAL A 370 15.14 -0.37 -49.00
C VAL A 370 15.62 0.07 -50.39
N ASP A 371 16.93 0.22 -50.58
CA ASP A 371 17.56 0.57 -51.85
C ASP A 371 17.87 -0.63 -52.76
N ASN A 372 17.74 -1.86 -52.25
CA ASN A 372 18.07 -3.08 -52.95
C ASN A 372 16.79 -3.83 -53.40
N PRO A 373 16.69 -4.21 -54.69
CA PRO A 373 15.55 -5.00 -55.18
C PRO A 373 15.52 -6.46 -54.69
N PHE A 374 16.62 -7.01 -54.17
CA PHE A 374 16.71 -8.44 -53.83
C PHE A 374 16.58 -8.69 -52.32
N PRO A 375 15.58 -9.48 -51.87
CA PRO A 375 15.52 -9.97 -50.49
C PRO A 375 16.62 -11.02 -50.25
N VAL A 376 17.27 -10.96 -49.10
CA VAL A 376 18.33 -11.90 -48.69
C VAL A 376 17.77 -12.84 -47.62
N GLU A 377 17.69 -14.13 -47.91
CA GLU A 377 17.29 -15.15 -46.94
C GLU A 377 18.35 -15.34 -45.85
N VAL A 378 17.93 -15.24 -44.59
CA VAL A 378 18.80 -15.41 -43.42
C VAL A 378 18.70 -16.85 -42.91
N VAL A 379 17.50 -17.29 -42.52
CA VAL A 379 17.21 -18.61 -41.95
C VAL A 379 15.86 -19.12 -42.47
N ARG A 380 15.73 -20.44 -42.58
CA ARG A 380 14.50 -21.15 -42.94
C ARG A 380 14.14 -22.18 -41.87
N LEU A 381 12.99 -21.98 -41.25
CA LEU A 381 12.42 -22.83 -40.20
C LEU A 381 11.42 -23.82 -40.82
N LYS A 382 11.14 -24.92 -40.10
CA LYS A 382 10.10 -25.90 -40.47
C LYS A 382 8.69 -25.49 -40.03
N SER A 383 8.61 -24.60 -39.05
CA SER A 383 7.36 -24.13 -38.42
C SER A 383 7.07 -22.67 -38.80
N MET A 384 5.83 -22.24 -38.59
CA MET A 384 5.40 -20.87 -38.89
C MET A 384 5.99 -19.88 -37.90
N ILE A 385 6.37 -18.69 -38.39
CA ILE A 385 6.97 -17.65 -37.56
C ILE A 385 5.88 -16.90 -36.77
N ARG A 386 6.05 -16.84 -35.45
CA ARG A 386 5.24 -16.01 -34.55
C ARG A 386 5.89 -14.64 -34.32
N CYS A 387 7.16 -14.60 -33.97
CA CYS A 387 7.92 -13.34 -33.86
C CYS A 387 9.39 -13.54 -34.20
N VAL A 388 10.06 -12.44 -34.56
CA VAL A 388 11.48 -12.42 -34.91
C VAL A 388 12.10 -11.16 -34.33
N ASP A 389 13.29 -11.28 -33.78
CA ASP A 389 14.11 -10.11 -33.47
C ASP A 389 15.58 -10.37 -33.83
N ILE A 390 16.35 -9.29 -33.92
CA ILE A 390 17.76 -9.35 -34.29
C ILE A 390 18.57 -8.44 -33.37
N SER A 391 19.79 -8.87 -33.08
CA SER A 391 20.70 -8.17 -32.18
C SER A 391 21.17 -6.84 -32.76
N LEU A 392 21.72 -5.96 -31.90
CA LEU A 392 22.20 -4.63 -32.25
C LEU A 392 23.28 -4.66 -33.37
N SER A 393 24.21 -5.60 -33.28
CA SER A 393 25.27 -5.84 -34.28
C SER A 393 24.75 -6.52 -35.56
N LYS A 394 23.48 -6.97 -35.56
CA LYS A 394 22.82 -7.76 -36.60
C LYS A 394 23.43 -9.14 -36.82
N ARG A 395 24.27 -9.62 -35.90
CA ARG A 395 24.95 -10.92 -35.96
C ARG A 395 24.13 -12.07 -35.38
N LYS A 396 23.23 -11.82 -34.43
CA LYS A 396 22.37 -12.85 -33.84
C LYS A 396 20.91 -12.61 -34.20
N LEU A 397 20.19 -13.65 -34.59
CA LEU A 397 18.77 -13.62 -34.94
C LEU A 397 18.00 -14.54 -34.00
N ALA A 398 16.96 -14.03 -33.36
CA ALA A 398 16.06 -14.81 -32.53
C ALA A 398 14.72 -14.99 -33.25
N THR A 399 14.20 -16.21 -33.24
CA THR A 399 12.90 -16.55 -33.82
C THR A 399 12.08 -17.35 -32.82
N VAL A 400 10.80 -17.02 -32.68
CA VAL A 400 9.83 -17.86 -31.99
C VAL A 400 8.84 -18.38 -33.01
N ASP A 401 8.66 -19.69 -33.02
CA ASP A 401 7.71 -20.36 -33.92
C ASP A 401 6.31 -20.51 -33.30
N GLU A 402 5.37 -21.11 -34.05
CA GLU A 402 4.01 -21.35 -33.56
C GLU A 402 3.93 -22.44 -32.48
N GLU A 403 4.88 -23.37 -32.47
CA GLU A 403 5.00 -24.44 -31.46
C GLU A 403 5.52 -23.90 -30.11
N GLY A 404 6.02 -22.66 -30.11
CA GLY A 404 6.52 -21.98 -28.91
C GLY A 404 7.98 -22.29 -28.62
N ILE A 405 8.77 -22.62 -29.64
CA ILE A 405 10.21 -22.83 -29.52
C ILE A 405 10.90 -21.51 -29.92
N CYS A 406 11.68 -20.96 -28.99
CA CYS A 406 12.57 -19.83 -29.25
C CYS A 406 13.94 -20.37 -29.65
N VAL A 407 14.45 -19.95 -30.81
CA VAL A 407 15.78 -20.33 -31.30
C VAL A 407 16.57 -19.08 -31.64
N ILE A 408 17.83 -19.03 -31.17
CA ILE A 408 18.79 -17.97 -31.49
C ILE A 408 19.82 -18.53 -32.46
N TYR A 409 19.99 -17.88 -33.60
CA TYR A 409 20.91 -18.22 -34.67
C TYR A 409 22.04 -17.20 -34.77
N ASP A 410 23.21 -17.65 -35.19
CA ASP A 410 24.20 -16.78 -35.81
C ASP A 410 23.77 -16.49 -37.26
N THR A 411 23.75 -15.22 -37.65
CA THR A 411 23.33 -14.82 -39.01
C THR A 411 24.39 -15.04 -40.09
N GLU A 412 25.66 -15.15 -39.72
CA GLU A 412 26.76 -15.41 -40.66
C GLU A 412 26.91 -16.91 -40.90
N THR A 413 27.03 -17.71 -39.83
CA THR A 413 27.22 -19.17 -39.93
C THR A 413 25.91 -19.95 -40.10
N LYS A 414 24.76 -19.35 -39.73
CA LYS A 414 23.44 -20.00 -39.67
C LYS A 414 23.34 -21.12 -38.63
N GLU A 415 24.29 -21.21 -37.72
CA GLU A 415 24.29 -22.20 -36.63
C GLU A 415 23.34 -21.78 -35.50
N ILE A 416 22.82 -22.76 -34.77
CA ILE A 416 21.97 -22.55 -33.60
C ILE A 416 22.85 -22.29 -32.38
N LEU A 417 22.71 -21.11 -31.79
CA LEU A 417 23.40 -20.70 -30.57
C LEU A 417 22.64 -21.08 -29.30
N ASN A 418 21.30 -20.98 -29.32
CA ASN A 418 20.46 -21.33 -28.18
C ASN A 418 19.07 -21.81 -28.61
N GLN A 419 18.45 -22.66 -27.80
CA GLN A 419 17.09 -23.12 -28.00
C GLN A 419 16.35 -23.25 -26.66
N GLU A 420 15.16 -22.64 -26.57
CA GLU A 420 14.33 -22.64 -25.36
C GLU A 420 12.87 -23.00 -25.74
N PRO A 421 12.26 -24.01 -25.10
CA PRO A 421 10.87 -24.37 -25.33
C PRO A 421 9.91 -23.43 -24.58
N ASN A 422 8.62 -23.52 -24.89
CA ASN A 422 7.53 -22.86 -24.14
C ASN A 422 7.55 -21.31 -24.16
N MET A 423 8.05 -20.70 -25.23
CA MET A 423 8.17 -19.25 -25.37
C MET A 423 7.12 -18.68 -26.33
N SER A 424 6.62 -17.48 -26.00
CA SER A 424 5.62 -16.76 -26.79
C SER A 424 6.21 -15.56 -27.53
N SER A 425 7.24 -14.92 -26.98
CA SER A 425 7.86 -13.71 -27.55
C SER A 425 9.34 -13.55 -27.17
N VAL A 426 10.09 -12.81 -27.97
CA VAL A 426 11.53 -12.53 -27.79
C VAL A 426 11.86 -11.10 -28.21
N ALA A 427 12.79 -10.45 -27.51
CA ALA A 427 13.37 -9.16 -27.89
C ALA A 427 14.84 -9.05 -27.48
N PHE A 428 15.67 -8.56 -28.40
CA PHE A 428 17.06 -8.19 -28.09
C PHE A 428 17.12 -6.81 -27.47
N ASN A 429 18.12 -6.59 -26.61
CA ASN A 429 18.37 -5.27 -26.07
C ASN A 429 18.90 -4.32 -27.15
N CYS A 430 18.34 -3.12 -27.22
CA CYS A 430 18.70 -2.13 -28.23
C CYS A 430 20.04 -1.41 -27.93
N GLU A 431 20.62 -1.59 -26.74
CA GLU A 431 21.85 -0.93 -26.29
C GLU A 431 23.00 -1.92 -26.04
N ASN A 432 22.71 -3.20 -25.85
CA ASN A 432 23.71 -4.25 -25.63
C ASN A 432 23.41 -5.49 -26.47
N ASP A 433 24.40 -5.95 -27.25
CA ASP A 433 24.23 -7.03 -28.23
C ASP A 433 24.11 -8.44 -27.61
N ASP A 434 24.61 -8.61 -26.39
CA ASP A 434 24.66 -9.90 -25.69
C ASP A 434 23.47 -10.15 -24.78
N LEU A 435 22.58 -9.18 -24.65
CA LEU A 435 21.43 -9.24 -23.77
C LEU A 435 20.15 -9.50 -24.57
N VAL A 436 19.46 -10.57 -24.23
CA VAL A 436 18.19 -10.97 -24.86
C VAL A 436 17.18 -11.33 -23.78
N CYS A 437 15.92 -10.99 -24.00
CA CYS A 437 14.83 -11.42 -23.14
C CYS A 437 13.76 -12.15 -23.95
N TYR A 438 13.14 -13.14 -23.34
CA TYR A 438 12.06 -13.91 -23.92
C TYR A 438 11.04 -14.25 -22.83
N SER A 439 9.76 -14.23 -23.19
CA SER A 439 8.67 -14.55 -22.25
C SER A 439 7.83 -15.72 -22.74
N GLY A 440 7.25 -16.46 -21.78
CA GLY A 440 6.42 -17.62 -22.02
C GLY A 440 5.75 -18.09 -20.73
N PHE A 441 4.48 -18.49 -20.80
CA PHE A 441 3.67 -19.01 -19.67
C PHE A 441 3.78 -18.19 -18.37
N GLY A 442 3.73 -16.86 -18.47
CA GLY A 442 3.81 -15.96 -17.31
C GLY A 442 5.20 -15.83 -16.68
N THR A 443 6.25 -16.26 -17.38
CA THR A 443 7.65 -16.07 -16.96
C THR A 443 8.40 -15.18 -17.95
N LEU A 444 9.31 -14.36 -17.42
CA LEU A 444 10.27 -13.56 -18.17
C LEU A 444 11.66 -14.12 -17.92
N ASN A 445 12.36 -14.45 -19.01
CA ASN A 445 13.72 -14.97 -18.98
C ASN A 445 14.66 -13.93 -19.58
N ILE A 446 15.78 -13.67 -18.91
CA ILE A 446 16.79 -12.70 -19.34
C ILE A 446 18.12 -13.44 -19.44
N LYS A 447 18.65 -13.53 -20.65
CA LYS A 447 19.89 -14.25 -20.94
C LYS A 447 20.95 -13.26 -21.39
N SER A 448 22.13 -13.38 -20.81
CA SER A 448 23.36 -12.73 -21.24
C SER A 448 24.30 -13.76 -21.83
N HIS A 449 24.75 -13.51 -23.06
CA HIS A 449 25.77 -14.31 -23.74
C HIS A 449 25.41 -15.82 -23.78
N TRP A 450 26.33 -16.73 -23.42
CA TRP A 450 26.06 -18.17 -23.29
C TRP A 450 25.60 -18.60 -21.89
N PHE A 451 25.41 -17.67 -20.95
CA PHE A 451 25.10 -18.00 -19.55
C PHE A 451 23.67 -18.52 -19.37
N THR A 452 23.42 -19.12 -18.20
CA THR A 452 22.09 -19.56 -17.81
C THR A 452 21.15 -18.35 -17.67
N PRO A 453 19.92 -18.43 -18.22
CA PRO A 453 18.98 -17.33 -18.13
C PRO A 453 18.50 -17.11 -16.69
N TYR A 454 18.39 -15.85 -16.29
CA TYR A 454 17.70 -15.48 -15.07
C TYR A 454 16.19 -15.48 -15.34
N GLN A 455 15.43 -16.26 -14.56
CA GLN A 455 13.98 -16.40 -14.71
C GLN A 455 13.24 -15.64 -13.61
N GLN A 456 12.27 -14.83 -14.02
CA GLN A 456 11.38 -14.08 -13.13
C GLN A 456 9.92 -14.43 -13.45
N ARG A 457 9.12 -14.76 -12.43
CA ARG A 457 7.67 -14.91 -12.58
C ARG A 457 7.02 -13.54 -12.69
N LEU A 458 6.15 -13.37 -13.68
CA LEU A 458 5.38 -12.16 -13.90
C LEU A 458 4.04 -12.28 -13.15
N GLU A 459 3.71 -11.23 -12.40
CA GLU A 459 2.38 -11.04 -11.81
C GLU A 459 1.30 -11.11 -12.89
N PRO A 460 0.05 -11.55 -12.58
CA PRO A 460 -1.03 -11.68 -13.57
C PRO A 460 -1.27 -10.41 -14.39
N SER A 461 -1.10 -9.23 -13.78
CA SER A 461 -1.22 -7.93 -14.45
C SER A 461 -0.12 -7.65 -15.48
N HIS A 462 1.03 -8.31 -15.38
CA HIS A 462 2.20 -8.16 -16.24
C HIS A 462 2.40 -9.32 -17.22
N GLN A 463 1.48 -10.28 -17.28
CA GLN A 463 1.60 -11.43 -18.18
C GLN A 463 1.24 -11.07 -19.62
N GLY A 464 2.24 -10.69 -20.42
CA GLY A 464 2.03 -10.28 -21.81
C GLY A 464 3.13 -10.72 -22.75
N PHE A 465 3.08 -10.18 -23.97
CA PHE A 465 4.13 -10.38 -24.97
C PHE A 465 5.22 -9.33 -24.77
N VAL A 466 6.47 -9.77 -24.69
CA VAL A 466 7.64 -8.89 -24.73
C VAL A 466 7.77 -8.35 -26.15
N VAL A 467 7.76 -7.02 -26.26
CA VAL A 467 7.79 -6.32 -27.56
C VAL A 467 9.05 -5.48 -27.74
N GLY A 468 9.79 -5.20 -26.68
CA GLY A 468 11.06 -4.50 -26.76
C GLY A 468 11.88 -4.58 -25.47
N PHE A 469 13.17 -4.33 -25.61
CA PHE A 469 14.13 -4.31 -24.52
C PHE A 469 15.16 -3.19 -24.76
N MET A 470 15.31 -2.26 -23.81
CA MET A 470 16.23 -1.13 -23.92
C MET A 470 16.81 -0.79 -22.56
N GLY A 471 18.15 -0.79 -22.46
CA GLY A 471 18.84 -0.56 -21.20
C GLY A 471 18.44 -1.61 -20.16
N LYS A 472 17.97 -1.17 -18.99
CA LYS A 472 17.38 -2.04 -17.95
C LYS A 472 15.86 -2.25 -18.07
N CYS A 473 15.19 -1.69 -19.07
CA CYS A 473 13.72 -1.71 -19.17
C CYS A 473 13.23 -2.69 -20.24
N VAL A 474 12.35 -3.61 -19.85
CA VAL A 474 11.60 -4.47 -20.78
C VAL A 474 10.17 -3.97 -20.95
N TYR A 475 9.75 -3.91 -22.21
CA TYR A 475 8.43 -3.46 -22.60
C TYR A 475 7.52 -4.65 -22.88
N ILE A 476 6.46 -4.77 -22.09
CA ILE A 476 5.50 -5.87 -22.14
C ILE A 476 4.15 -5.31 -22.55
N LEU A 477 3.57 -5.89 -23.59
CA LEU A 477 2.21 -5.61 -24.03
C LEU A 477 1.25 -6.61 -23.39
N HIS A 478 0.47 -6.14 -22.42
CA HIS A 478 -0.59 -6.92 -21.78
C HIS A 478 -1.96 -6.42 -22.23
N MET A 479 -2.68 -7.25 -22.99
CA MET A 479 -3.96 -6.91 -23.64
C MET A 479 -3.91 -5.62 -24.49
N TYR A 480 -4.13 -4.47 -23.85
CA TYR A 480 -4.23 -3.14 -24.46
C TYR A 480 -3.25 -2.13 -23.85
N SER A 481 -2.57 -2.46 -22.76
CA SER A 481 -1.67 -1.56 -22.04
C SER A 481 -0.21 -1.96 -22.27
N MET A 482 0.62 -0.94 -22.52
CA MET A 482 2.07 -1.09 -22.53
C MET A 482 2.59 -0.91 -21.11
N GLN A 483 3.40 -1.85 -20.64
CA GLN A 483 4.04 -1.81 -19.34
C GLN A 483 5.55 -1.75 -19.51
N CYS A 484 6.20 -0.97 -18.65
CA CYS A 484 7.64 -0.84 -18.58
C CYS A 484 8.11 -1.49 -17.28
N LEU A 485 8.76 -2.66 -17.39
CA LEU A 485 9.34 -3.37 -16.26
C LEU A 485 10.83 -3.06 -16.19
N GLU A 486 11.29 -2.47 -15.09
CA GLU A 486 12.72 -2.33 -14.81
C GLU A 486 13.29 -3.63 -14.24
N ILE A 487 14.40 -4.08 -14.79
CA ILE A 487 15.05 -5.36 -14.47
C ILE A 487 16.34 -5.09 -13.70
N PRO A 488 16.57 -5.77 -12.56
CA PRO A 488 17.88 -5.76 -11.91
C PRO A 488 18.87 -6.59 -12.72
N LEU A 489 19.93 -5.96 -13.22
CA LEU A 489 20.97 -6.62 -14.03
C LEU A 489 22.11 -7.23 -13.18
N THR A 490 21.98 -7.25 -11.86
CA THR A 490 23.01 -7.74 -10.92
C THR A 490 23.37 -9.21 -11.18
N SER A 491 22.38 -10.07 -11.47
CA SER A 491 22.65 -11.49 -11.72
C SER A 491 23.51 -11.70 -12.97
N GLN A 492 23.23 -10.97 -14.05
CA GLN A 492 24.02 -11.05 -15.28
C GLN A 492 25.40 -10.45 -15.07
N LEU A 493 25.51 -9.37 -14.30
CA LEU A 493 26.81 -8.79 -13.95
C LEU A 493 27.70 -9.79 -13.22
N LEU A 494 27.17 -10.47 -12.19
CA LEU A 494 27.91 -11.50 -11.44
C LEU A 494 28.37 -12.64 -12.36
N GLN A 495 27.52 -13.10 -13.29
CA GLN A 495 27.92 -14.12 -14.26
C GLN A 495 29.11 -13.69 -15.13
N PHE A 496 29.18 -12.42 -15.56
CA PHE A 496 30.34 -11.90 -16.30
C PHE A 496 31.60 -11.81 -15.42
N LEU A 497 31.45 -11.43 -14.14
CA LEU A 497 32.55 -11.36 -13.18
C LEU A 497 33.14 -12.74 -12.86
N ASP A 498 32.30 -13.74 -12.65
CA ASP A 498 32.72 -15.14 -12.41
C ASP A 498 33.60 -15.68 -13.55
N HIS A 499 33.34 -15.23 -14.79
CA HIS A 499 34.10 -15.60 -15.99
C HIS A 499 35.23 -14.61 -16.33
N LYS A 500 35.48 -13.60 -15.49
CA LYS A 500 36.53 -12.57 -15.68
C LYS A 500 36.38 -11.75 -16.97
N MET A 501 35.16 -11.59 -17.44
CA MET A 501 34.82 -10.82 -18.64
C MET A 501 34.51 -9.36 -18.26
N PHE A 502 35.55 -8.63 -17.86
CA PHE A 502 35.39 -7.29 -17.25
C PHE A 502 34.92 -6.21 -18.23
N ARG A 503 35.22 -6.32 -19.53
CA ARG A 503 34.83 -5.31 -20.52
C ARG A 503 33.33 -5.37 -20.76
N GLU A 504 32.83 -6.58 -20.97
CA GLU A 504 31.42 -6.89 -21.15
C GLU A 504 30.63 -6.59 -19.88
N ALA A 505 31.19 -6.89 -18.70
CA ALA A 505 30.62 -6.51 -17.41
C ALA A 505 30.47 -4.98 -17.27
N TYR A 506 31.48 -4.20 -17.71
CA TYR A 506 31.42 -2.73 -17.70
C TYR A 506 30.36 -2.18 -18.66
N ASP A 507 30.25 -2.77 -19.85
CA ASP A 507 29.25 -2.38 -20.85
C ASP A 507 27.82 -2.70 -20.36
N LEU A 508 27.62 -3.83 -19.70
CA LEU A 508 26.35 -4.18 -19.04
C LEU A 508 26.05 -3.25 -17.85
N ALA A 509 27.03 -2.98 -16.99
CA ALA A 509 26.89 -2.06 -15.87
C ALA A 509 26.48 -0.65 -16.33
N SER A 510 26.97 -0.23 -17.50
CA SER A 510 26.67 1.07 -18.11
C SER A 510 25.19 1.25 -18.48
N LEU A 511 24.40 0.17 -18.60
CA LEU A 511 22.96 0.22 -18.88
C LEU A 511 22.13 0.68 -17.67
N GLY A 512 22.70 0.63 -16.46
CA GLY A 512 22.06 1.08 -15.23
C GLY A 512 22.01 0.01 -14.15
N VAL A 513 23.15 -0.23 -13.50
CA VAL A 513 23.26 -1.04 -12.27
C VAL A 513 23.41 -0.16 -11.02
N THR A 514 23.28 -0.75 -9.83
CA THR A 514 23.37 0.00 -8.57
C THR A 514 24.81 0.45 -8.27
N GLU A 515 24.98 1.43 -7.38
CA GLU A 515 26.32 1.85 -6.94
C GLU A 515 27.10 0.70 -6.28
N ARG A 516 26.39 -0.21 -5.60
CA ARG A 516 26.98 -1.44 -5.02
C ARG A 516 27.54 -2.35 -6.10
N ASP A 517 26.80 -2.55 -7.18
CA ASP A 517 27.22 -3.35 -8.34
C ASP A 517 28.46 -2.76 -9.03
N TRP A 518 28.50 -1.43 -9.19
CA TRP A 518 29.69 -0.73 -9.69
C TRP A 518 30.91 -0.92 -8.79
N LYS A 519 30.72 -0.88 -7.47
CA LYS A 519 31.79 -1.13 -6.52
C LYS A 519 32.29 -2.57 -6.60
N MET A 520 31.39 -3.55 -6.76
CA MET A 520 31.76 -4.96 -6.95
C MET A 520 32.57 -5.18 -8.23
N LEU A 521 32.10 -4.64 -9.37
CA LEU A 521 32.86 -4.65 -10.63
C LEU A 521 34.23 -4.00 -10.48
N GLY A 522 34.28 -2.83 -9.82
CA GLY A 522 35.52 -2.10 -9.58
C GLY A 522 36.51 -2.88 -8.71
N SER A 523 36.04 -3.51 -7.62
CA SER A 523 36.89 -4.29 -6.73
C SER A 523 37.39 -5.57 -7.39
N ASP A 524 36.53 -6.31 -8.10
CA ASP A 524 36.91 -7.57 -8.72
C ASP A 524 37.88 -7.36 -9.91
N ALA A 525 37.65 -6.31 -10.70
CA ALA A 525 38.60 -5.89 -11.73
C ALA A 525 39.96 -5.48 -11.13
N LEU A 526 39.95 -4.82 -9.96
CA LEU A 526 41.18 -4.41 -9.28
C LEU A 526 41.96 -5.60 -8.70
N GLU A 527 41.29 -6.61 -8.13
CA GLU A 527 41.92 -7.86 -7.65
C GLU A 527 42.62 -8.63 -8.79
N HIS A 528 42.11 -8.50 -10.02
CA HIS A 528 42.67 -9.09 -11.22
C HIS A 528 43.66 -8.17 -11.97
N MET A 529 44.00 -7.00 -11.42
CA MET A 529 44.90 -6.00 -12.02
C MET A 529 44.42 -5.42 -13.36
N GLU A 530 43.11 -5.44 -13.61
CA GLU A 530 42.46 -4.79 -14.76
C GLU A 530 42.21 -3.30 -14.46
N PHE A 531 43.31 -2.55 -14.30
CA PHE A 531 43.30 -1.14 -13.91
C PHE A 531 42.40 -0.23 -14.77
N PRO A 532 42.35 -0.35 -16.12
CA PRO A 532 41.52 0.54 -16.94
C PRO A 532 40.03 0.43 -16.63
N ILE A 533 39.54 -0.76 -16.31
CA ILE A 533 38.11 -1.01 -16.03
C ILE A 533 37.80 -0.61 -14.59
N ALA A 534 38.67 -0.98 -13.65
CA ALA A 534 38.57 -0.55 -12.26
C ALA A 534 38.50 0.99 -12.15
N LYS A 535 39.40 1.72 -12.83
CA LYS A 535 39.36 3.20 -12.88
C LYS A 535 38.04 3.73 -13.40
N LYS A 536 37.54 3.19 -14.52
CA LYS A 536 36.27 3.64 -15.09
C LYS A 536 35.09 3.39 -14.14
N ALA A 537 35.06 2.24 -13.47
CA ALA A 537 34.04 1.90 -12.48
C ALA A 537 34.08 2.84 -11.26
N PHE A 538 35.25 3.02 -10.65
CA PHE A 538 35.42 3.90 -9.48
C PHE A 538 35.22 5.39 -9.81
N TYR A 539 35.54 5.82 -11.04
CA TYR A 539 35.25 7.18 -11.51
C TYR A 539 33.74 7.44 -11.57
N ARG A 540 32.94 6.46 -12.02
CA ARG A 540 31.47 6.62 -12.07
C ARG A 540 30.85 6.78 -10.69
N ILE A 541 31.31 6.03 -9.70
CA ILE A 541 30.83 6.15 -8.31
C ILE A 541 31.52 7.25 -7.50
N ARG A 542 32.50 7.96 -8.11
CA ARG A 542 33.30 9.01 -7.48
C ARG A 542 34.03 8.55 -6.21
N ASP A 543 34.50 7.31 -6.18
CA ASP A 543 35.30 6.78 -5.07
C ASP A 543 36.77 7.19 -5.20
N CYS A 544 37.08 8.38 -4.68
CA CYS A 544 38.44 8.94 -4.72
C CYS A 544 39.47 8.05 -4.01
N ARG A 545 39.07 7.28 -2.98
CA ARG A 545 40.01 6.44 -2.21
C ARG A 545 40.52 5.29 -3.06
N SER A 546 39.60 4.60 -3.73
CA SER A 546 39.94 3.51 -4.64
C SER A 546 40.71 4.00 -5.86
N LEU A 547 40.44 5.21 -6.36
CA LEU A 547 41.22 5.81 -7.46
C LEU A 547 42.67 6.15 -7.05
N LEU A 548 42.89 6.67 -5.85
CA LEU A 548 44.25 6.91 -5.34
C LEU A 548 45.02 5.60 -5.19
N LEU A 549 44.36 4.57 -4.64
CA LEU A 549 44.93 3.22 -4.53
C LEU A 549 45.32 2.66 -5.91
N ILE A 550 44.46 2.81 -6.92
CA ILE A 550 44.80 2.34 -8.27
C ILE A 550 46.03 3.06 -8.82
N ASN A 551 46.15 4.38 -8.61
CA ASN A 551 47.35 5.11 -9.07
C ASN A 551 48.62 4.60 -8.36
N GLU A 552 48.55 4.32 -7.06
CA GLU A 552 49.66 3.73 -6.31
C GLU A 552 50.02 2.32 -6.83
N LEU A 553 49.01 1.47 -7.07
CA LEU A 553 49.23 0.12 -7.63
C LEU A 553 49.80 0.18 -9.06
N GLU A 554 49.37 1.12 -9.89
CA GLU A 554 49.94 1.33 -11.23
C GLU A 554 51.38 1.84 -11.17
N GLU A 555 51.71 2.75 -10.26
CA GLU A 555 53.09 3.17 -10.04
C GLU A 555 53.97 1.99 -9.61
N MET A 556 53.47 1.12 -8.73
CA MET A 556 54.17 -0.11 -8.35
C MET A 556 54.32 -1.08 -9.51
N HIS A 557 53.30 -1.20 -10.37
CA HIS A 557 53.37 -2.01 -11.58
C HIS A 557 54.44 -1.50 -12.56
N ILE A 558 54.53 -0.17 -12.74
CA ILE A 558 55.57 0.48 -13.57
C ILE A 558 56.97 0.30 -12.98
N ARG A 559 57.10 0.31 -11.64
CA ARG A 559 58.36 0.06 -10.93
C ARG A 559 58.79 -1.42 -10.97
N GLY A 560 57.97 -2.32 -11.50
CA GLY A 560 58.27 -3.74 -11.62
C GLY A 560 58.09 -4.53 -10.33
N CYS A 561 57.28 -4.04 -9.37
CA CYS A 561 56.94 -4.77 -8.16
C CYS A 561 56.22 -6.08 -8.48
N SER A 562 56.30 -7.07 -7.59
CA SER A 562 55.67 -8.38 -7.82
C SER A 562 54.13 -8.29 -7.70
N LEU A 563 53.43 -9.23 -8.34
CA LEU A 563 51.96 -9.36 -8.21
C LEU A 563 51.53 -9.60 -6.76
N GLU A 564 52.35 -10.28 -5.97
CA GLU A 564 52.09 -10.58 -4.56
C GLU A 564 52.25 -9.34 -3.68
N GLU A 565 53.24 -8.49 -3.96
CA GLU A 565 53.41 -7.19 -3.29
C GLU A 565 52.24 -6.25 -3.55
N MET A 566 51.81 -6.14 -4.82
CA MET A 566 50.65 -5.32 -5.18
C MET A 566 49.36 -5.85 -4.53
N ARG A 567 49.18 -7.17 -4.46
CA ARG A 567 48.04 -7.78 -3.76
C ARG A 567 48.07 -7.55 -2.25
N ALA A 568 49.24 -7.59 -1.62
CA ALA A 568 49.37 -7.31 -0.19
C ALA A 568 48.93 -5.88 0.15
N VAL A 569 49.33 -4.90 -0.66
CA VAL A 569 48.88 -3.50 -0.52
C VAL A 569 47.37 -3.40 -0.76
N LEU A 570 46.85 -4.02 -1.83
CA LEU A 570 45.41 -4.05 -2.10
C LEU A 570 44.60 -4.64 -0.94
N TYR A 571 45.04 -5.77 -0.36
CA TYR A 571 44.38 -6.42 0.77
C TYR A 571 44.46 -5.58 2.06
N ALA A 572 45.57 -4.89 2.29
CA ALA A 572 45.68 -3.93 3.40
C ALA A 572 44.65 -2.79 3.25
N HIS A 573 44.53 -2.20 2.06
CA HIS A 573 43.57 -1.12 1.81
C HIS A 573 42.10 -1.57 1.83
N THR A 574 41.82 -2.82 1.44
CA THR A 574 40.46 -3.42 1.46
C THR A 574 40.06 -4.02 2.80
N ARG A 575 40.90 -3.87 3.85
CA ARG A 575 40.71 -4.42 5.20
C ARG A 575 40.80 -5.95 5.32
N ARG A 576 41.37 -6.62 4.31
CA ARG A 576 41.68 -8.05 4.31
C ARG A 576 43.06 -8.29 4.95
N PHE A 577 43.22 -7.83 6.20
CA PHE A 577 44.53 -7.74 6.86
C PHE A 577 45.24 -9.09 7.08
N ARG A 578 44.47 -10.16 7.32
CA ARG A 578 45.04 -11.52 7.50
C ARG A 578 45.71 -12.02 6.22
N GLU A 579 45.06 -11.83 5.08
CA GLU A 579 45.58 -12.27 3.78
C GLU A 579 46.75 -11.38 3.33
N ALA A 580 46.68 -10.07 3.61
CA ALA A 580 47.80 -9.16 3.43
C ALA A 580 49.03 -9.61 4.26
N ALA A 581 48.82 -9.97 5.53
CA ALA A 581 49.86 -10.43 6.42
C ALA A 581 50.48 -11.77 5.99
N GLN A 582 49.66 -12.71 5.50
CA GLN A 582 50.15 -13.99 4.95
C GLN A 582 51.05 -13.78 3.72
N LEU A 583 50.67 -12.88 2.81
CA LEU A 583 51.50 -12.52 1.67
C LEU A 583 52.79 -11.82 2.10
N LEU A 584 52.73 -10.88 3.06
CA LEU A 584 53.92 -10.18 3.58
C LEU A 584 54.88 -11.13 4.31
N GLN A 585 54.37 -12.13 5.03
CA GLN A 585 55.18 -13.18 5.65
C GLN A 585 55.82 -14.10 4.61
N ALA A 586 55.08 -14.51 3.57
CA ALA A 586 55.61 -15.31 2.48
C ALA A 586 56.78 -14.60 1.76
N MET A 587 56.78 -13.26 1.75
CA MET A 587 57.83 -12.41 1.19
C MET A 587 58.95 -12.05 2.18
N ASN A 588 58.95 -12.58 3.42
CA ASN A 588 59.89 -12.23 4.51
C ASN A 588 59.96 -10.71 4.84
N ALA A 589 58.87 -9.96 4.61
CA ALA A 589 58.80 -8.51 4.81
C ALA A 589 58.28 -8.14 6.23
N GLU A 590 58.95 -8.63 7.28
CA GLU A 590 58.50 -8.50 8.69
C GLU A 590 58.33 -7.05 9.16
N GLN A 591 59.20 -6.13 8.73
CA GLN A 591 59.12 -4.71 9.11
C GLN A 591 57.89 -4.02 8.54
N ARG A 592 57.53 -4.31 7.28
CA ARG A 592 56.31 -3.76 6.65
C ARG A 592 55.04 -4.32 7.29
N ALA A 593 55.06 -5.59 7.71
CA ALA A 593 53.95 -6.18 8.47
C ALA A 593 53.78 -5.51 9.84
N LEU A 594 54.89 -5.23 10.56
CA LEU A 594 54.83 -4.50 11.83
C LEU A 594 54.33 -3.06 11.65
N GLU A 595 54.78 -2.35 10.61
CA GLU A 595 54.29 -1.00 10.30
C GLU A 595 52.80 -1.01 9.99
N MET A 596 52.34 -1.91 9.11
CA MET A 596 50.93 -2.07 8.78
C MET A 596 50.08 -2.31 10.03
N PHE A 597 50.45 -3.29 10.88
CA PHE A 597 49.67 -3.59 12.08
C PHE A 597 49.77 -2.51 13.16
N ALA A 598 50.90 -1.82 13.28
CA ALA A 598 51.07 -0.71 14.22
C ALA A 598 50.21 0.49 13.81
N ASP A 599 50.17 0.84 12.52
CA ASP A 599 49.34 1.94 12.00
C ASP A 599 47.85 1.63 12.12
N LEU A 600 47.46 0.37 11.86
CA LEU A 600 46.09 -0.13 12.02
C LEU A 600 45.70 -0.40 13.48
N ARG A 601 46.65 -0.34 14.41
CA ARG A 601 46.48 -0.60 15.86
C ARG A 601 46.01 -2.01 16.19
N MET A 602 46.32 -2.98 15.34
CA MET A 602 45.92 -4.37 15.50
C MET A 602 47.02 -5.17 16.23
N PHE A 603 47.35 -4.76 17.46
CA PHE A 603 48.51 -5.28 18.19
C PHE A 603 48.42 -6.76 18.55
N ASP A 604 47.22 -7.30 18.77
CA ASP A 604 47.06 -8.70 19.14
C ASP A 604 47.26 -9.64 17.93
N GLN A 605 46.75 -9.23 16.75
CA GLN A 605 47.05 -9.92 15.50
C GLN A 605 48.53 -9.76 15.13
N ALA A 606 49.12 -8.58 15.37
CA ALA A 606 50.56 -8.38 15.20
C ALA A 606 51.36 -9.35 16.07
N GLN A 607 50.94 -9.59 17.33
CA GLN A 607 51.64 -10.49 18.26
C GLN A 607 51.53 -11.96 17.83
N GLU A 608 50.40 -12.37 17.25
CA GLU A 608 50.20 -13.71 16.68
C GLU A 608 51.07 -13.94 15.43
N PHE A 609 51.01 -13.00 14.47
CA PHE A 609 51.76 -13.10 13.21
C PHE A 609 53.27 -12.81 13.38
N LEU A 610 53.69 -12.07 14.41
CA LEU A 610 55.10 -11.76 14.68
C LEU A 610 55.68 -12.55 15.87
N ALA A 611 54.99 -13.61 16.34
CA ALA A 611 55.47 -14.45 17.45
C ALA A 611 56.83 -15.10 17.18
N ASN A 612 57.10 -15.45 15.92
CA ASN A 612 58.36 -16.07 15.47
C ASN A 612 59.38 -15.06 14.90
N SER A 613 59.07 -13.75 14.94
CA SER A 613 59.94 -12.69 14.40
C SER A 613 61.11 -12.36 15.33
N SER A 614 62.02 -11.49 14.87
CA SER A 614 63.21 -11.12 15.65
C SER A 614 62.86 -10.52 17.04
N PRO A 615 63.70 -10.76 18.08
CA PRO A 615 63.46 -10.24 19.43
C PRO A 615 63.51 -8.71 19.50
N GLU A 616 64.10 -8.06 18.50
CA GLU A 616 64.12 -6.61 18.34
C GLU A 616 62.77 -6.08 17.84
N THR A 617 62.16 -6.77 16.88
CA THR A 617 60.81 -6.52 16.37
C THR A 617 59.75 -6.66 17.48
N GLN A 618 59.87 -7.67 18.35
CA GLN A 618 58.97 -7.88 19.49
C GLN A 618 59.07 -6.78 20.56
N LYS A 619 60.28 -6.30 20.85
CA LYS A 619 60.48 -5.17 21.79
C LYS A 619 59.90 -3.87 21.24
N GLN A 620 60.03 -3.63 19.93
CA GLN A 620 59.44 -2.47 19.28
C GLN A 620 57.91 -2.52 19.30
N LEU A 621 57.31 -3.71 19.11
CA LEU A 621 55.87 -3.92 19.22
C LEU A 621 55.34 -3.57 20.62
N LEU A 622 56.00 -4.04 21.68
CA LEU A 622 55.63 -3.75 23.08
C LEU A 622 55.75 -2.26 23.43
N ARG A 623 56.79 -1.57 22.93
CA ARG A 623 56.94 -0.12 23.13
C ARG A 623 55.84 0.67 22.44
N ARG A 624 55.55 0.36 21.17
CA ARG A 624 54.46 1.00 20.43
C ARG A 624 53.09 0.72 21.05
N LYS A 625 52.86 -0.49 21.59
CA LYS A 625 51.63 -0.85 22.33
C LYS A 625 51.47 0.00 23.60
N ALA A 626 52.56 0.24 24.35
CA ALA A 626 52.55 1.05 25.57
C ALA A 626 52.40 2.56 25.31
N GLU A 627 53.15 3.11 24.34
CA GLU A 627 53.03 4.52 23.92
C GLU A 627 51.63 4.82 23.40
N TRP A 628 51.04 3.89 22.65
CA TRP A 628 49.67 4.00 22.18
C TRP A 628 48.67 3.96 23.33
N ALA A 629 48.77 3.01 24.26
CA ALA A 629 47.86 2.93 25.41
C ALA A 629 47.87 4.22 26.23
N HIS A 630 49.04 4.86 26.36
CA HIS A 630 49.20 6.15 27.02
C HIS A 630 48.54 7.30 26.23
N ASN A 631 48.86 7.45 24.94
CA ASN A 631 48.35 8.54 24.10
C ASN A 631 46.85 8.42 23.78
N SER A 632 46.34 7.21 23.73
CA SER A 632 44.94 6.90 23.38
C SER A 632 44.01 6.92 24.58
N ASN A 633 44.57 7.03 25.79
CA ASN A 633 43.84 6.94 27.05
C ASN A 633 43.03 5.63 27.16
N ASP A 634 43.52 4.55 26.52
CA ASP A 634 42.88 3.24 26.51
C ASP A 634 43.06 2.61 27.90
N MET A 635 41.99 2.69 28.68
CA MET A 635 42.01 2.42 30.11
C MET A 635 42.27 0.95 30.43
N VAL A 636 41.78 0.02 29.61
CA VAL A 636 41.86 -1.43 29.87
C VAL A 636 43.28 -1.94 29.62
N LEU A 637 43.86 -1.53 28.48
CA LEU A 637 45.20 -1.95 28.08
C LEU A 637 46.27 -1.30 28.97
N ALA A 638 46.07 -0.03 29.34
CA ALA A 638 46.90 0.63 30.34
C ALA A 638 46.74 -0.01 31.74
N ALA A 639 45.52 -0.38 32.13
CA ALA A 639 45.27 -1.05 33.40
C ALA A 639 45.93 -2.44 33.45
N ASP A 640 45.90 -3.24 32.39
CA ASP A 640 46.57 -4.56 32.37
C ASP A 640 48.10 -4.41 32.50
N ILE A 641 48.68 -3.41 31.82
CA ILE A 641 50.10 -3.06 31.99
C ILE A 641 50.39 -2.64 33.45
N VAL A 642 49.52 -1.84 34.07
CA VAL A 642 49.65 -1.36 35.46
C VAL A 642 49.38 -2.46 36.50
N ILE A 643 48.44 -3.38 36.26
CA ILE A 643 48.11 -4.52 37.12
C ILE A 643 49.29 -5.50 37.16
N ASN A 644 49.91 -5.77 36.00
CA ASN A 644 51.13 -6.57 35.92
C ASN A 644 52.32 -5.92 36.63
N ALA A 645 52.34 -4.59 36.73
CA ALA A 645 53.29 -3.86 37.58
C ALA A 645 52.91 -3.93 39.07
N ALA A 646 51.63 -3.75 39.43
CA ALA A 646 51.13 -3.74 40.81
C ALA A 646 51.25 -5.10 41.52
N ARG A 647 51.17 -6.22 40.78
CA ARG A 647 51.46 -7.58 41.30
C ARG A 647 52.88 -7.75 41.82
N LYS A 648 53.81 -6.87 41.45
CA LYS A 648 55.22 -6.90 41.88
C LYS A 648 55.48 -6.05 43.13
N LEU A 649 54.46 -5.40 43.72
CA LEU A 649 54.56 -4.50 44.89
C LEU A 649 54.09 -5.17 46.21
N ASP A 650 54.76 -4.80 47.32
CA ASP A 650 54.58 -5.37 48.66
C ASP A 650 53.51 -4.66 49.52
N ARG A 651 53.04 -5.34 50.58
CA ARG A 651 51.95 -4.86 51.48
C ARG A 651 52.33 -3.62 52.31
N SER A 652 53.62 -3.35 52.51
CA SER A 652 54.13 -2.22 53.28
C SER A 652 53.89 -0.86 52.60
N GLU A 653 53.68 -0.84 51.29
CA GLU A 653 53.45 0.38 50.50
C GLU A 653 51.96 0.72 50.39
N ALA A 654 51.25 0.74 51.52
CA ALA A 654 49.80 0.91 51.58
C ALA A 654 49.29 2.23 50.95
N ASN A 655 50.12 3.29 50.93
CA ASN A 655 49.76 4.56 50.30
C ASN A 655 49.86 4.50 48.76
N LEU A 656 50.90 3.87 48.21
CA LEU A 656 51.03 3.63 46.76
C LEU A 656 49.95 2.66 46.29
N LEU A 657 49.64 1.61 47.07
CA LEU A 657 48.53 0.71 46.78
C LEU A 657 47.17 1.43 46.86
N ARG A 658 46.96 2.38 47.79
CA ARG A 658 45.75 3.20 47.83
C ARG A 658 45.66 4.16 46.64
N GLU A 659 46.77 4.75 46.19
CA GLU A 659 46.81 5.59 44.99
C GLU A 659 46.58 4.78 43.70
N ILE A 660 47.19 3.60 43.58
CA ILE A 660 46.94 2.67 42.47
C ILE A 660 45.50 2.18 42.51
N GLY A 661 44.96 1.85 43.69
CA GLY A 661 43.56 1.47 43.88
C GLY A 661 42.60 2.60 43.49
N ASN A 662 42.88 3.84 43.89
CA ASN A 662 42.10 5.03 43.51
C ASN A 662 42.25 5.36 42.01
N TYR A 663 43.42 5.13 41.43
CA TYR A 663 43.66 5.28 39.99
C TYR A 663 42.87 4.24 39.19
N LEU A 664 42.93 2.96 39.59
CA LEU A 664 42.16 1.88 38.99
C LEU A 664 40.66 2.09 39.18
N ALA A 665 40.21 2.58 40.34
CA ALA A 665 38.83 2.98 40.59
C ALA A 665 38.38 4.12 39.66
N LYS A 666 39.20 5.17 39.48
CA LYS A 666 38.93 6.24 38.50
C LYS A 666 38.90 5.74 37.06
N LYS A 667 39.68 4.70 36.76
CA LYS A 667 39.76 4.04 35.44
C LYS A 667 38.75 2.91 35.25
N ARG A 668 37.83 2.71 36.22
CA ARG A 668 36.72 1.73 36.20
C ARG A 668 37.12 0.25 36.32
N GLU A 669 38.32 -0.03 36.82
CA GLU A 669 38.81 -1.38 37.10
C GLU A 669 38.51 -1.80 38.55
N PHE A 670 37.22 -2.02 38.82
CA PHE A 670 36.70 -2.18 40.18
C PHE A 670 37.12 -3.48 40.85
N THR A 671 37.25 -4.59 40.11
CA THR A 671 37.69 -5.87 40.69
C THR A 671 39.13 -5.81 41.17
N ALA A 672 40.03 -5.28 40.33
CA ALA A 672 41.42 -5.03 40.69
C ALA A 672 41.53 -4.03 41.84
N ALA A 673 40.78 -2.92 41.80
CA ALA A 673 40.74 -1.94 42.88
C ALA A 673 40.22 -2.55 44.20
N THR A 674 39.16 -3.37 44.18
CA THR A 674 38.62 -4.10 45.35
C THR A 674 39.62 -5.10 45.91
N THR A 675 40.39 -5.81 45.07
CA THR A 675 41.46 -6.69 45.59
C THR A 675 42.56 -5.90 46.30
N ILE A 676 42.88 -4.71 45.81
CA ILE A 676 43.86 -3.81 46.42
C ILE A 676 43.31 -3.17 47.71
N PHE A 677 42.05 -2.71 47.71
CA PHE A 677 41.39 -2.15 48.89
C PHE A 677 41.13 -3.17 50.00
N ASN A 678 40.82 -4.43 49.64
CA ASN A 678 40.76 -5.54 50.59
C ASN A 678 42.14 -5.89 51.16
N ARG A 679 43.22 -5.79 50.36
CA ARG A 679 44.60 -5.98 50.85
C ARG A 679 45.00 -4.93 51.90
N ILE A 680 44.35 -3.76 51.92
CA ILE A 680 44.55 -2.68 52.91
C ILE A 680 43.38 -2.51 53.91
N ASN A 681 42.38 -3.39 53.88
CA ASN A 681 41.20 -3.43 54.76
C ASN A 681 40.36 -2.13 54.86
N ASP A 682 40.15 -1.43 53.74
CA ASP A 682 39.41 -0.15 53.70
C ASP A 682 38.00 -0.31 53.09
N VAL A 683 37.04 -0.76 53.91
CA VAL A 683 35.65 -1.04 53.49
C VAL A 683 34.89 0.22 53.07
N LYS A 684 35.21 1.38 53.65
CA LYS A 684 34.56 2.65 53.32
C LYS A 684 34.90 3.12 51.91
N SER A 685 36.16 2.96 51.50
CA SER A 685 36.60 3.25 50.12
C SER A 685 35.98 2.27 49.11
N ILE A 686 35.74 1.02 49.49
CA ILE A 686 35.05 0.03 48.65
C ILE A 686 33.59 0.42 48.43
N ILE A 687 32.83 0.73 49.48
CA ILE A 687 31.42 1.15 49.37
C ILE A 687 31.32 2.44 48.54
N ASN A 688 32.14 3.46 48.83
CA ASN A 688 32.17 4.70 48.05
C ASN A 688 32.56 4.47 46.58
N MET A 689 33.48 3.55 46.30
CA MET A 689 33.84 3.19 44.94
C MET A 689 32.66 2.56 44.20
N HIS A 690 32.00 1.55 44.78
CA HIS A 690 30.85 0.89 44.16
C HIS A 690 29.65 1.84 44.00
N MET A 691 29.41 2.74 44.96
CA MET A 691 28.37 3.78 44.84
C MET A 691 28.68 4.77 43.71
N ASN A 692 29.90 5.31 43.64
CA ASN A 692 30.30 6.24 42.57
C ASN A 692 30.33 5.57 41.19
N ALA A 693 30.54 4.26 41.15
CA ALA A 693 30.48 3.44 39.93
C ALA A 693 29.06 3.08 39.50
N GLY A 694 28.06 3.25 40.37
CA GLY A 694 26.69 2.79 40.16
C GLY A 694 26.52 1.26 40.27
N HIS A 695 27.46 0.56 40.91
CA HIS A 695 27.40 -0.87 41.20
C HIS A 695 26.62 -1.12 42.49
N TRP A 696 25.31 -0.90 42.41
CA TRP A 696 24.44 -0.90 43.59
C TRP A 696 24.28 -2.27 44.23
N GLU A 697 24.29 -3.37 43.47
CA GLU A 697 24.14 -4.73 44.01
C GLU A 697 25.27 -5.08 45.01
N ASP A 698 26.51 -4.80 44.65
CA ASP A 698 27.68 -5.01 45.51
C ASP A 698 27.66 -4.07 46.73
N ALA A 699 27.24 -2.81 46.52
CA ALA A 699 27.13 -1.83 47.59
C ALA A 699 26.02 -2.18 48.60
N LEU A 700 24.87 -2.69 48.12
CA LEU A 700 23.74 -3.14 48.93
C LEU A 700 24.09 -4.42 49.70
N ALA A 701 24.78 -5.38 49.08
CA ALA A 701 25.25 -6.58 49.77
C ALA A 701 26.26 -6.26 50.89
N LEU A 702 27.09 -5.23 50.72
CA LEU A 702 27.99 -4.71 51.75
C LEU A 702 27.25 -3.90 52.84
N ALA A 703 26.17 -3.22 52.48
CA ALA A 703 25.31 -2.47 53.41
C ALA A 703 24.47 -3.41 54.30
N GLU A 704 23.87 -4.46 53.73
CA GLU A 704 23.12 -5.48 54.49
C GLU A 704 24.00 -6.20 55.53
N ARG A 705 25.30 -6.35 55.25
CA ARG A 705 26.31 -6.89 56.20
C ARG A 705 26.75 -5.86 57.25
N ASN A 706 26.52 -4.57 57.03
CA ASN A 706 26.89 -3.47 57.91
C ASN A 706 25.71 -2.50 58.12
N PRO A 707 24.73 -2.83 59.00
CA PRO A 707 23.49 -2.08 59.14
C PRO A 707 23.64 -0.59 59.49
N SER A 708 24.78 -0.19 60.07
CA SER A 708 25.09 1.21 60.39
C SER A 708 25.26 2.10 59.16
N MET A 709 25.49 1.52 57.97
CA MET A 709 25.71 2.23 56.71
C MET A 709 24.48 2.15 55.78
N ASN A 710 23.35 1.58 56.23
CA ASN A 710 22.16 1.40 55.40
C ASN A 710 21.55 2.73 54.93
N ALA A 711 21.46 3.73 55.82
CA ALA A 711 20.97 5.05 55.43
C ALA A 711 21.85 5.71 54.36
N ASP A 712 23.18 5.55 54.48
CA ASP A 712 24.16 6.12 53.55
C ASP A 712 24.13 5.49 52.15
N VAL A 713 23.61 4.25 52.01
CA VAL A 713 23.56 3.52 50.74
C VAL A 713 22.15 3.53 50.13
N TYR A 714 21.09 3.29 50.91
CA TYR A 714 19.72 3.22 50.40
C TYR A 714 19.18 4.59 49.97
N LEU A 715 19.59 5.70 50.59
CA LEU A 715 19.13 7.03 50.20
C LEU A 715 19.68 7.47 48.83
N PRO A 716 20.99 7.38 48.53
CA PRO A 716 21.51 7.61 47.17
C PRO A 716 20.95 6.61 46.15
N TYR A 717 20.74 5.35 46.54
CA TYR A 717 20.16 4.34 45.67
C TYR A 717 18.70 4.67 45.29
N ALA A 718 17.88 5.09 46.26
CA ALA A 718 16.50 5.50 46.02
C ALA A 718 16.43 6.70 45.07
N ARG A 719 17.31 7.69 45.23
CA ARG A 719 17.42 8.84 44.31
C ARG A 719 17.87 8.42 42.91
N TRP A 720 18.84 7.52 42.81
CA TRP A 720 19.30 6.99 41.52
C TRP A 720 18.21 6.18 40.79
N LEU A 721 17.41 5.40 41.53
CA LEU A 721 16.25 4.69 40.98
C LEU A 721 15.18 5.68 40.51
N ALA A 722 14.96 6.76 41.27
CA ALA A 722 14.04 7.83 40.91
C ALA A 722 14.49 8.60 39.65
N GLU A 723 15.78 8.88 39.47
CA GLU A 723 16.32 9.51 38.25
C GLU A 723 16.18 8.65 36.98
N ARG A 724 15.92 7.34 37.12
CA ARG A 724 15.83 6.36 36.03
C ARG A 724 14.42 5.84 35.77
N ASP A 725 13.41 6.54 36.28
CA ASP A 725 12.00 6.19 36.15
C ASP A 725 11.62 4.81 36.76
N ARG A 726 12.42 4.25 37.68
CA ARG A 726 12.17 2.96 38.37
C ARG A 726 11.59 3.18 39.76
N PHE A 727 10.42 3.81 39.81
CA PHE A 727 9.86 4.37 41.04
C PHE A 727 9.27 3.35 42.01
N ASP A 728 8.78 2.22 41.53
CA ASP A 728 8.32 1.09 42.34
C ASP A 728 9.44 0.58 43.26
N GLU A 729 10.64 0.44 42.71
CA GLU A 729 11.83 0.08 43.47
C GLU A 729 12.37 1.25 44.30
N ALA A 730 12.29 2.49 43.77
CA ALA A 730 12.74 3.68 44.48
C ALA A 730 11.93 3.89 45.76
N GLN A 731 10.61 3.69 45.71
CA GLN A 731 9.71 3.82 46.86
C GLN A 731 10.05 2.79 47.95
N LEU A 732 10.33 1.54 47.57
CA LEU A 732 10.79 0.51 48.50
C LEU A 732 12.14 0.88 49.13
N ALA A 733 13.06 1.47 48.35
CA ALA A 733 14.36 1.92 48.83
C ALA A 733 14.25 3.14 49.76
N TYR A 734 13.36 4.10 49.48
CA TYR A 734 13.04 5.23 50.36
C TYR A 734 12.46 4.76 51.69
N SER A 735 11.59 3.76 51.67
CA SER A 735 11.04 3.15 52.88
C SER A 735 12.11 2.43 53.71
N LYS A 736 13.02 1.69 53.06
CA LYS A 736 14.20 1.08 53.74
C LYS A 736 15.18 2.12 54.31
N ALA A 737 15.22 3.32 53.75
CA ALA A 737 15.97 4.46 54.26
C ALA A 737 15.23 5.26 55.35
N GLY A 738 13.92 5.02 55.56
CA GLY A 738 13.09 5.73 56.54
C GLY A 738 12.52 7.08 56.08
N HIS A 739 12.45 7.35 54.77
CA HIS A 739 12.06 8.64 54.17
C HIS A 739 10.73 8.55 53.35
N ASP A 740 9.64 8.09 53.97
CA ASP A 740 8.35 7.87 53.27
C ASP A 740 7.65 9.16 52.78
N GLN A 741 7.84 10.30 53.47
CA GLN A 741 7.25 11.58 53.06
C GLN A 741 7.90 12.17 51.80
N GLU A 742 9.22 12.00 51.66
CA GLU A 742 9.94 12.42 50.45
C GLU A 742 9.50 11.60 49.23
N ALA A 743 9.24 10.30 49.43
CA ALA A 743 8.72 9.43 48.37
C ALA A 743 7.32 9.87 47.87
N LEU A 744 6.44 10.33 48.76
CA LEU A 744 5.12 10.85 48.38
C LEU A 744 5.20 12.16 47.58
N GLN A 745 6.05 13.09 48.00
CA GLN A 745 6.25 14.36 47.27
C GLN A 745 6.80 14.12 45.87
N VAL A 746 7.75 13.19 45.74
CA VAL A 746 8.31 12.79 44.45
C VAL A 746 7.21 12.17 43.57
N LEU A 747 6.36 11.29 44.12
CA LEU A 747 5.26 10.69 43.36
C LEU A 747 4.22 11.71 42.88
N GLU A 748 3.87 12.70 43.70
CA GLU A 748 2.97 13.80 43.30
C GLU A 748 3.58 14.62 42.15
N GLN A 749 4.85 15.03 42.28
CA GLN A 749 5.54 15.80 41.25
C GLN A 749 5.69 15.01 39.93
N LEU A 750 5.96 13.71 40.00
CA LEU A 750 6.04 12.85 38.82
C LEU A 750 4.70 12.69 38.13
N THR A 751 3.63 12.59 38.90
CA THR A 751 2.27 12.52 38.36
C THR A 751 1.93 13.80 37.61
N GLU A 752 2.23 14.97 38.19
CA GLU A 752 2.05 16.26 37.52
C GLU A 752 2.90 16.39 36.25
N ASN A 753 4.18 15.99 36.32
CA ASN A 753 5.07 16.01 35.17
C ASN A 753 4.59 15.07 34.05
N ALA A 754 4.17 13.85 34.38
CA ALA A 754 3.65 12.89 33.41
C ALA A 754 2.40 13.43 32.69
N VAL A 755 1.52 14.13 33.41
CA VAL A 755 0.36 14.79 32.82
C VAL A 755 0.78 15.95 31.90
N GLN A 756 1.73 16.79 32.32
CA GLN A 756 2.23 17.91 31.52
C GLN A 756 2.97 17.45 30.24
N GLU A 757 3.75 16.38 30.34
CA GLU A 757 4.49 15.77 29.23
C GLU A 757 3.61 14.90 28.31
N SER A 758 2.30 14.80 28.60
CA SER A 758 1.36 13.95 27.85
C SER A 758 1.68 12.45 27.90
N ARG A 759 2.34 11.98 28.97
CA ARG A 759 2.56 10.56 29.28
C ARG A 759 1.38 10.00 30.09
N PHE A 760 0.20 9.92 29.48
CA PHE A 760 -1.04 9.62 30.20
C PHE A 760 -1.12 8.17 30.72
N ALA A 761 -0.45 7.22 30.06
CA ALA A 761 -0.31 5.84 30.56
C ALA A 761 0.41 5.77 31.92
N ASP A 762 1.44 6.60 32.11
CA ASP A 762 2.22 6.65 33.35
C ASP A 762 1.51 7.49 34.41
N ALA A 763 0.89 8.61 34.00
CA ALA A 763 0.04 9.40 34.88
C ALA A 763 -1.08 8.54 35.49
N SER A 764 -1.78 7.73 34.68
CA SER A 764 -2.78 6.79 35.18
C SER A 764 -2.22 5.84 36.23
N TYR A 765 -1.05 5.27 35.96
CA TYR A 765 -0.40 4.32 36.88
C TYR A 765 0.00 4.99 38.20
N TYR A 766 0.61 6.19 38.16
CA TYR A 766 1.00 6.92 39.36
C TYR A 766 -0.21 7.33 40.21
N TYR A 767 -1.30 7.80 39.59
CA TYR A 767 -2.56 8.05 40.30
C TYR A 767 -3.08 6.79 41.01
N ARG A 768 -2.91 5.59 40.43
CA ARG A 768 -3.29 4.33 41.10
C ARG A 768 -2.40 3.97 42.28
N ILE A 769 -1.10 4.22 42.20
CA ILE A 769 -0.19 4.03 43.34
C ILE A 769 -0.57 4.98 44.48
N MET A 770 -0.86 6.24 44.17
CA MET A 770 -1.33 7.22 45.17
C MET A 770 -2.64 6.76 45.82
N VAL A 771 -3.59 6.25 45.02
CA VAL A 771 -4.84 5.67 45.53
C VAL A 771 -4.57 4.50 46.49
N ALA A 772 -3.63 3.61 46.15
CA ALA A 772 -3.25 2.50 47.01
C ALA A 772 -2.57 2.96 48.32
N GLN A 773 -1.69 3.96 48.26
CA GLN A 773 -1.03 4.53 49.43
C GLN A 773 -1.99 5.26 50.37
N LEU A 774 -3.03 5.91 49.83
CA LEU A 774 -4.09 6.55 50.63
C LEU A 774 -4.90 5.53 51.43
N LEU A 775 -5.02 4.29 50.93
CA LEU A 775 -5.68 3.20 51.66
C LEU A 775 -4.80 2.66 52.80
N THR A 776 -3.48 2.75 52.69
CA THR A 776 -2.53 2.29 53.72
C THR A 776 -2.17 3.35 54.76
N THR A 777 -2.25 4.63 54.41
CA THR A 777 -1.78 5.75 55.24
C THR A 777 -2.95 6.46 55.91
N GLN A 778 -3.28 6.10 57.16
CA GLN A 778 -4.37 6.75 57.91
C GLN A 778 -3.93 8.07 58.56
N VAL A 779 -3.84 9.15 57.79
CA VAL A 779 -3.62 10.49 58.35
C VAL A 779 -4.62 11.48 57.73
N GLY A 780 -5.73 11.78 58.41
CA GLY A 780 -6.70 12.80 58.00
C GLY A 780 -8.16 12.52 58.39
N GLU A 781 -9.05 13.49 58.15
CA GLU A 781 -10.52 13.32 58.28
C GLU A 781 -11.05 12.35 57.20
N LEU A 782 -11.94 11.42 57.60
CA LEU A 782 -12.43 10.33 56.73
C LEU A 782 -13.11 10.85 55.45
N ASP A 783 -13.92 11.91 55.55
CA ASP A 783 -14.62 12.51 54.40
C ASP A 783 -13.66 13.12 53.37
N HIS A 784 -12.56 13.72 53.84
CA HIS A 784 -11.54 14.28 52.96
C HIS A 784 -10.76 13.17 52.23
N ILE A 785 -10.49 12.06 52.91
CA ILE A 785 -9.82 10.89 52.32
C ILE A 785 -10.74 10.23 51.28
N GLU A 786 -12.04 10.09 51.57
CA GLU A 786 -13.02 9.54 50.62
C GLU A 786 -13.11 10.39 49.33
N ASN A 787 -13.25 11.71 49.48
CA ASN A 787 -13.34 12.62 48.32
C ASN A 787 -12.06 12.60 47.49
N ARG A 788 -10.89 12.66 48.15
CA ARG A 788 -9.59 12.59 47.47
C ARG A 788 -9.36 11.24 46.79
N TRP A 789 -9.80 10.14 47.40
CA TRP A 789 -9.75 8.81 46.79
C TRP A 789 -10.60 8.74 45.51
N ARG A 790 -11.84 9.27 45.56
CA ARG A 790 -12.75 9.28 44.40
C ARG A 790 -12.16 10.09 43.24
N GLU A 791 -11.63 11.27 43.54
CA GLU A 791 -10.99 12.14 42.53
C GLU A 791 -9.77 11.49 41.86
N LEU A 792 -8.85 10.92 42.65
CA LEU A 792 -7.66 10.28 42.10
C LEU A 792 -8.00 8.99 41.35
N SER A 793 -9.02 8.25 41.80
CA SER A 793 -9.52 7.07 41.09
C SER A 793 -10.13 7.44 39.74
N ASP A 794 -10.92 8.52 39.67
CA ASP A 794 -11.46 9.05 38.42
C ASP A 794 -10.33 9.45 37.46
N TYR A 795 -9.33 10.19 37.95
CA TYR A 795 -8.19 10.61 37.14
C TYR A 795 -7.42 9.42 36.58
N ALA A 796 -7.17 8.39 37.40
CA ALA A 796 -6.53 7.17 36.95
C ALA A 796 -7.28 6.50 35.79
N ASP A 797 -8.60 6.40 35.87
CA ASP A 797 -9.42 5.76 34.83
C ASP A 797 -9.54 6.64 33.57
N ILE A 798 -9.66 7.96 33.72
CA ILE A 798 -9.74 8.92 32.62
C ILE A 798 -8.43 8.96 31.82
N TYR A 799 -7.27 9.10 32.47
CA TYR A 799 -5.99 9.14 31.75
C TYR A 799 -5.67 7.81 31.06
N TYR A 800 -6.09 6.68 31.64
CA TYR A 800 -5.97 5.36 31.01
C TYR A 800 -6.79 5.26 29.71
N ALA A 801 -8.04 5.74 29.73
CA ALA A 801 -8.90 5.75 28.54
C ALA A 801 -8.46 6.78 27.49
N TYR A 802 -7.82 7.88 27.90
CA TYR A 802 -7.44 8.98 27.02
C TYR A 802 -6.15 8.72 26.23
N GLU A 803 -5.19 8.00 26.81
CA GLU A 803 -3.90 7.67 26.17
C GLU A 803 -4.06 7.10 24.74
N PRO A 804 -4.91 6.08 24.47
CA PRO A 804 -5.05 5.55 23.12
C PRO A 804 -5.71 6.53 22.14
N LEU A 805 -6.62 7.40 22.61
CA LEU A 805 -7.24 8.42 21.76
C LEU A 805 -6.25 9.52 21.38
N PHE A 806 -5.43 9.93 22.33
CA PHE A 806 -4.38 10.92 22.09
C PHE A 806 -3.38 10.41 21.05
N LYS A 807 -2.92 9.16 21.19
CA LYS A 807 -2.07 8.49 20.20
C LYS A 807 -2.74 8.35 18.85
N TYR A 808 -4.01 7.95 18.78
CA TYR A 808 -4.74 7.82 17.50
C TYR A 808 -4.80 9.12 16.69
N VAL A 809 -4.79 10.29 17.35
CA VAL A 809 -4.84 11.59 16.67
C VAL A 809 -3.45 12.11 16.28
N ILE A 810 -2.42 11.79 17.07
CA ILE A 810 -1.06 12.31 16.88
C ILE A 810 -0.19 11.37 16.03
N GLU A 811 -0.36 10.06 16.19
CA GLU A 811 0.41 9.04 15.50
C GLU A 811 -0.28 8.61 14.18
N PRO A 812 0.49 8.26 13.13
CA PRO A 812 -0.07 7.85 11.84
C PRO A 812 -0.72 6.46 11.85
N PHE A 813 -0.48 5.65 12.88
CA PHE A 813 -0.97 4.28 13.01
C PHE A 813 -1.53 4.05 14.42
N THR A 814 -2.56 3.21 14.53
CA THR A 814 -3.15 2.78 15.81
C THR A 814 -2.95 1.29 16.02
N ASN A 815 -2.65 0.89 17.25
CA ASN A 815 -2.60 -0.50 17.69
C ASN A 815 -3.93 -1.01 18.27
N LYS A 816 -4.96 -0.16 18.32
CA LYS A 816 -6.32 -0.49 18.77
C LYS A 816 -7.30 -0.50 17.60
N SER A 817 -8.30 -1.40 17.68
CA SER A 817 -9.42 -1.41 16.74
C SER A 817 -10.28 -0.14 16.89
N LEU A 818 -10.98 0.22 15.82
CA LEU A 818 -11.78 1.45 15.77
C LEU A 818 -12.97 1.40 16.75
N ASP A 819 -13.52 0.21 17.02
CA ASP A 819 -14.63 0.00 17.94
C ASP A 819 -14.21 0.29 19.40
N ILE A 820 -13.01 -0.16 19.80
CA ILE A 820 -12.44 0.13 21.11
C ILE A 820 -12.20 1.63 21.30
N LEU A 821 -11.64 2.30 20.29
CA LEU A 821 -11.43 3.74 20.33
C LEU A 821 -12.76 4.51 20.40
N PHE A 822 -13.81 4.02 19.74
CA PHE A 822 -15.15 4.61 19.84
C PHE A 822 -15.72 4.48 21.25
N ASN A 823 -15.61 3.30 21.86
CA ASN A 823 -16.08 3.05 23.23
C ASN A 823 -15.29 3.86 24.27
N MET A 824 -13.97 3.99 24.12
CA MET A 824 -13.13 4.88 24.95
C MET A 824 -13.53 6.36 24.79
N ALA A 825 -13.76 6.82 23.55
CA ALA A 825 -14.22 8.18 23.30
C ALA A 825 -15.61 8.44 23.90
N ARG A 826 -16.53 7.46 23.84
CA ARG A 826 -17.84 7.51 24.53
C ARG A 826 -17.65 7.61 26.03
N TYR A 827 -16.84 6.73 26.63
CA TYR A 827 -16.58 6.71 28.07
C TYR A 827 -16.08 8.07 28.55
N LEU A 828 -15.10 8.65 27.87
CA LEU A 828 -14.57 9.98 28.19
C LEU A 828 -15.54 11.13 27.88
N ALA A 829 -16.38 10.97 26.86
CA ALA A 829 -17.43 11.95 26.55
C ALA A 829 -18.41 12.14 27.72
N LEU A 830 -18.58 11.11 28.55
CA LEU A 830 -19.50 11.12 29.69
C LEU A 830 -18.85 11.61 31.01
N HIS A 831 -17.52 11.69 31.07
CA HIS A 831 -16.81 12.19 32.25
C HIS A 831 -16.77 13.74 32.31
N ARG A 832 -16.58 14.25 33.53
CA ARG A 832 -16.26 15.66 33.79
C ARG A 832 -14.94 16.07 33.14
N GLU A 833 -14.78 17.37 32.90
CA GLU A 833 -13.54 17.91 32.34
C GLU A 833 -12.37 17.73 33.33
N VAL A 834 -11.25 17.23 32.82
CA VAL A 834 -10.02 16.98 33.57
C VAL A 834 -8.86 17.71 32.91
N ASN A 835 -7.91 18.19 33.72
CA ASN A 835 -6.73 18.90 33.25
C ASN A 835 -5.99 18.08 32.18
N TYR A 836 -5.49 18.75 31.14
CA TYR A 836 -4.72 18.15 30.02
C TYR A 836 -5.46 17.09 29.17
N VAL A 837 -6.72 16.78 29.45
CA VAL A 837 -7.59 15.98 28.58
C VAL A 837 -8.32 16.91 27.61
N SER A 838 -7.95 16.85 26.32
CA SER A 838 -8.56 17.70 25.31
C SER A 838 -9.95 17.22 24.94
N ARG A 839 -10.97 17.97 25.39
CA ARG A 839 -12.37 17.72 25.04
C ARG A 839 -12.60 17.77 23.53
N VAL A 840 -11.84 18.59 22.81
CA VAL A 840 -11.88 18.67 21.34
C VAL A 840 -11.40 17.36 20.71
N ILE A 841 -10.33 16.74 21.23
CA ILE A 841 -9.81 15.46 20.71
C ILE A 841 -10.83 14.33 20.93
N VAL A 842 -11.43 14.27 22.13
CA VAL A 842 -12.44 13.25 22.48
C VAL A 842 -13.65 13.36 21.54
N LEU A 843 -14.25 14.55 21.42
CA LEU A 843 -15.43 14.76 20.60
C LEU A 843 -15.14 14.65 19.10
N PHE A 844 -13.98 15.12 18.63
CA PHE A 844 -13.58 15.00 17.22
C PHE A 844 -13.38 13.54 16.81
N THR A 845 -12.73 12.75 17.68
CA THR A 845 -12.58 11.30 17.48
C THR A 845 -13.94 10.62 17.43
N LEU A 846 -14.84 10.98 18.35
CA LEU A 846 -16.20 10.48 18.38
C LEU A 846 -16.95 10.81 17.07
N VAL A 847 -16.87 12.04 16.55
CA VAL A 847 -17.48 12.41 15.26
C VAL A 847 -16.92 11.59 14.10
N LYS A 848 -15.59 11.42 14.02
CA LYS A 848 -14.92 10.67 12.94
C LYS A 848 -15.37 9.20 12.93
N LEU A 849 -15.41 8.57 14.10
CA LEU A 849 -15.80 7.16 14.25
C LEU A 849 -17.31 6.97 14.10
N SER A 850 -18.13 7.85 14.69
CA SER A 850 -19.59 7.85 14.51
C SER A 850 -20.00 7.92 13.04
N ARG A 851 -19.28 8.67 12.21
CA ARG A 851 -19.53 8.71 10.75
C ARG A 851 -19.21 7.38 10.07
N THR A 852 -18.14 6.72 10.50
CA THR A 852 -17.68 5.43 9.95
C THR A 852 -18.67 4.32 10.29
N PHE A 853 -19.17 4.31 11.52
CA PHE A 853 -20.16 3.35 12.03
C PHE A 853 -21.62 3.73 11.78
N ALA A 854 -21.88 4.74 10.93
CA ALA A 854 -23.24 5.23 10.64
C ALA A 854 -24.08 5.68 11.87
N ASN A 855 -23.43 6.07 12.97
CA ASN A 855 -24.04 6.68 14.16
C ASN A 855 -24.22 8.20 13.97
N TYR A 856 -25.09 8.58 13.04
CA TYR A 856 -25.19 9.95 12.59
C TYR A 856 -25.89 10.89 13.57
N LYS A 857 -26.79 10.40 14.43
CA LYS A 857 -27.42 11.22 15.48
C LYS A 857 -26.38 11.59 16.54
N THR A 858 -25.56 10.64 16.97
CA THR A 858 -24.44 10.88 17.90
C THR A 858 -23.41 11.84 17.30
N ALA A 859 -23.05 11.69 16.02
CA ALA A 859 -22.14 12.62 15.35
C ALA A 859 -22.65 14.07 15.36
N ARG A 860 -23.97 14.30 15.21
CA ARG A 860 -24.55 15.64 15.29
C ARG A 860 -24.48 16.23 16.69
N GLN A 861 -24.83 15.43 17.71
CA GLN A 861 -24.75 15.85 19.11
C GLN A 861 -23.31 16.21 19.51
N ALA A 862 -22.33 15.41 19.07
CA ALA A 862 -20.92 15.69 19.30
C ALA A 862 -20.45 16.97 18.57
N LEU A 863 -20.92 17.22 17.34
CA LEU A 863 -20.62 18.46 16.60
C LEU A 863 -21.27 19.70 17.24
N GLU A 864 -22.47 19.57 17.81
CA GLU A 864 -23.10 20.65 18.58
C GLU A 864 -22.28 21.00 19.82
N GLN A 865 -21.75 20.00 20.53
CA GLN A 865 -20.84 20.23 21.66
C GLN A 865 -19.50 20.83 21.21
N LEU A 866 -18.92 20.36 20.09
CA LEU A 866 -17.69 20.93 19.53
C LEU A 866 -17.82 22.40 19.16
N ARG A 867 -19.02 22.83 18.72
CA ARG A 867 -19.29 24.24 18.40
C ARG A 867 -19.17 25.16 19.61
N LEU A 868 -19.39 24.64 20.82
CA LEU A 868 -19.26 25.39 22.07
C LEU A 868 -17.80 25.50 22.54
N LEU A 869 -16.88 24.77 21.91
CA LEU A 869 -15.47 24.70 22.28
C LEU A 869 -14.60 25.43 21.26
N ARG A 870 -13.44 25.92 21.72
CA ARG A 870 -12.44 26.53 20.85
C ARG A 870 -11.52 25.46 20.28
N ALA A 871 -11.79 25.00 19.06
CA ALA A 871 -10.91 24.05 18.37
C ALA A 871 -9.66 24.74 17.80
N PRO A 872 -8.50 24.05 17.76
CA PRO A 872 -7.33 24.51 17.02
C PRO A 872 -7.62 24.67 15.52
N THR A 873 -6.94 25.60 14.85
CA THR A 873 -7.18 25.94 13.43
C THR A 873 -7.09 24.75 12.48
N GLN A 874 -6.21 23.79 12.78
CA GLN A 874 -6.06 22.54 12.03
C GLN A 874 -7.34 21.69 12.03
N TYR A 875 -8.02 21.59 13.18
CA TYR A 875 -9.26 20.82 13.31
C TYR A 875 -10.49 21.61 12.88
N GLN A 876 -10.46 22.94 12.91
CA GLN A 876 -11.60 23.78 12.56
C GLN A 876 -12.11 23.48 11.13
N SER A 877 -11.21 23.42 10.15
CA SER A 877 -11.57 23.10 8.76
C SER A 877 -12.21 21.72 8.62
N LEU A 878 -11.72 20.71 9.36
CA LEU A 878 -12.25 19.35 9.34
C LEU A 878 -13.62 19.25 10.04
N ILE A 879 -13.81 20.01 11.13
CA ILE A 879 -15.08 20.11 11.84
C ILE A 879 -16.14 20.78 10.94
N ASP A 880 -15.77 21.84 10.21
CA ASP A 880 -16.69 22.53 9.29
C ASP A 880 -17.13 21.60 8.15
N ILE A 881 -16.20 20.84 7.56
CA ILE A 881 -16.51 19.82 6.55
C ILE A 881 -17.42 18.73 7.12
N ALA A 882 -17.07 18.17 8.28
CA ALA A 882 -17.89 17.14 8.94
C ALA A 882 -19.30 17.64 9.28
N THR A 883 -19.44 18.93 9.62
CA THR A 883 -20.73 19.59 9.87
C THR A 883 -21.58 19.70 8.61
N LEU A 884 -20.98 19.99 7.46
CA LEU A 884 -21.71 20.02 6.19
C LEU A 884 -22.13 18.61 5.76
N GLU A 885 -21.23 17.63 5.89
CA GLU A 885 -21.50 16.25 5.47
C GLU A 885 -22.60 15.59 6.32
N ILE A 886 -22.61 15.82 7.64
CA ILE A 886 -23.60 15.19 8.52
C ILE A 886 -25.03 15.71 8.29
N ARG A 887 -25.19 16.93 7.78
CA ARG A 887 -26.51 17.52 7.46
C ARG A 887 -27.26 16.72 6.39
N ALA A 888 -26.53 16.06 5.49
CA ALA A 888 -27.11 15.25 4.43
C ALA A 888 -27.41 13.79 4.84
N LYS A 889 -27.09 13.38 6.07
CA LYS A 889 -27.30 12.02 6.59
C LYS A 889 -28.64 11.89 7.33
N PRO A 890 -29.16 10.67 7.62
CA PRO A 890 -30.36 10.49 8.43
C PRO A 890 -30.12 10.82 9.92
N PHE A 891 -31.17 11.19 10.66
CA PHE A 891 -31.12 11.43 12.11
C PHE A 891 -31.35 10.13 12.91
N SER A 892 -30.46 9.17 12.72
CA SER A 892 -30.53 7.86 13.37
C SER A 892 -29.12 7.39 13.72
N ASP A 893 -29.02 6.56 14.78
CA ASP A 893 -27.84 5.79 15.11
C ASP A 893 -28.10 4.31 14.84
N THR A 894 -27.05 3.53 14.64
CA THR A 894 -27.14 2.08 14.54
C THR A 894 -27.44 1.47 15.92
N GLU A 895 -28.08 0.31 15.94
CA GLU A 895 -28.41 -0.39 17.20
C GLU A 895 -27.17 -1.09 17.81
N GLU A 896 -26.17 -1.44 17.00
CA GLU A 896 -24.98 -2.20 17.41
C GLU A 896 -24.16 -1.51 18.51
N PHE A 897 -24.06 -0.18 18.49
CA PHE A 897 -23.24 0.59 19.43
C PHE A 897 -24.02 1.18 20.62
N GLN A 898 -25.33 0.94 20.68
CA GLN A 898 -26.16 1.43 21.79
C GLN A 898 -25.91 0.59 23.05
N PRO A 899 -25.48 1.20 24.17
CA PRO A 899 -25.25 0.45 25.40
C PRO A 899 -26.54 -0.20 25.91
N MET A 900 -26.53 -1.52 26.02
CA MET A 900 -27.64 -2.28 26.57
C MET A 900 -27.54 -2.30 28.10
N CYS A 901 -28.65 -2.01 28.79
CA CYS A 901 -28.73 -2.24 30.23
C CYS A 901 -29.10 -3.70 30.50
N TYR A 902 -28.18 -4.46 31.08
CA TYR A 902 -28.43 -5.86 31.42
C TYR A 902 -29.34 -6.05 32.65
N SER A 903 -29.60 -4.98 33.42
CA SER A 903 -30.57 -5.02 34.52
C SER A 903 -32.03 -4.94 34.04
N CYS A 904 -32.36 -4.07 33.08
CA CYS A 904 -33.73 -3.85 32.62
C CYS A 904 -33.99 -4.20 31.15
N GLY A 905 -32.96 -4.56 30.38
CA GLY A 905 -33.06 -4.94 28.96
C GLY A 905 -33.33 -3.77 28.00
N THR A 906 -33.14 -2.52 28.45
CA THR A 906 -33.38 -1.31 27.64
C THR A 906 -32.08 -0.87 26.95
N SER A 907 -32.16 -0.51 25.66
CA SER A 907 -31.04 0.14 24.96
C SER A 907 -30.96 1.63 25.34
N ASN A 908 -29.76 2.10 25.61
CA ASN A 908 -29.51 3.46 26.08
C ASN A 908 -28.90 4.32 24.96
N PRO A 909 -29.11 5.65 25.00
CA PRO A 909 -28.42 6.56 24.09
C PRO A 909 -26.89 6.46 24.24
N ILE A 910 -26.17 6.55 23.12
CA ILE A 910 -24.71 6.49 23.08
C ILE A 910 -24.09 7.62 23.93
N LEU A 911 -24.61 8.86 23.82
CA LEU A 911 -24.24 10.00 24.66
C LEU A 911 -25.26 10.20 25.81
N GLY A 912 -25.40 9.16 26.65
CA GLY A 912 -26.29 9.15 27.82
C GLY A 912 -25.56 9.54 29.11
N ALA A 913 -25.57 8.64 30.10
CA ALA A 913 -24.81 8.73 31.34
C ALA A 913 -24.04 7.42 31.58
N HIS A 914 -23.23 7.35 32.64
CA HIS A 914 -22.64 6.08 33.09
C HIS A 914 -23.66 5.13 33.78
N SER A 915 -24.93 5.52 33.82
CA SER A 915 -26.04 4.70 34.31
C SER A 915 -27.18 4.62 33.29
N CYS A 916 -28.04 3.61 33.46
CA CYS A 916 -29.20 3.40 32.63
C CYS A 916 -30.23 4.53 32.80
N VAL A 917 -30.71 5.10 31.68
CA VAL A 917 -31.73 6.18 31.68
C VAL A 917 -33.07 5.71 32.26
N HIS A 918 -33.32 4.40 32.28
CA HIS A 918 -34.58 3.82 32.77
C HIS A 918 -34.53 3.38 34.24
N CYS A 919 -33.52 2.61 34.65
CA CYS A 919 -33.47 1.97 35.97
C CYS A 919 -32.32 2.48 36.86
N ASP A 920 -31.53 3.43 36.36
CA ASP A 920 -30.35 4.03 37.02
C ASP A 920 -29.27 3.03 37.46
N ALA A 921 -29.28 1.82 36.88
CA ALA A 921 -28.23 0.84 37.10
C ALA A 921 -26.90 1.34 36.50
N GLU A 922 -25.83 1.31 37.29
CA GLU A 922 -24.46 1.68 36.88
C GLU A 922 -23.95 0.71 35.81
N PHE A 923 -23.36 1.24 34.74
CA PHE A 923 -22.73 0.42 33.71
C PHE A 923 -21.33 0.00 34.15
N VAL A 924 -21.08 -1.32 34.15
CA VAL A 924 -19.75 -1.86 34.38
C VAL A 924 -19.05 -2.06 33.04
N TYR A 925 -17.85 -1.49 32.89
CA TYR A 925 -17.11 -1.51 31.63
C TYR A 925 -15.98 -2.54 31.65
N SER A 926 -15.72 -3.16 30.50
CA SER A 926 -14.47 -3.89 30.25
C SER A 926 -13.33 -2.88 30.09
N PHE A 927 -12.30 -2.91 30.95
CA PHE A 927 -11.18 -1.96 30.86
C PHE A 927 -10.17 -2.30 29.73
N ALA A 928 -10.49 -3.27 28.87
CA ALA A 928 -9.76 -3.52 27.62
C ALA A 928 -10.47 -2.89 26.41
N THR A 929 -11.79 -3.04 26.33
CA THR A 929 -12.61 -2.66 25.16
C THR A 929 -13.55 -1.48 25.39
N PHE A 930 -13.79 -1.11 26.66
CA PHE A 930 -14.75 -0.10 27.12
C PHE A 930 -16.21 -0.39 26.74
N GLU A 931 -16.52 -1.65 26.43
CA GLU A 931 -17.89 -2.13 26.27
C GLU A 931 -18.57 -2.36 27.62
N VAL A 932 -19.89 -2.22 27.65
CA VAL A 932 -20.70 -2.51 28.85
C VAL A 932 -20.80 -4.03 28.99
N LEU A 933 -20.31 -4.54 30.12
CA LEU A 933 -20.30 -5.96 30.42
C LEU A 933 -21.68 -6.46 30.85
N PRO A 934 -22.05 -7.72 30.54
CA PRO A 934 -23.30 -8.35 30.97
C PRO A 934 -23.27 -8.78 32.44
N ILE A 935 -22.98 -7.83 33.33
CA ILE A 935 -22.95 -8.02 34.79
C ILE A 935 -23.82 -6.97 35.46
N ILE A 936 -24.48 -7.35 36.56
CA ILE A 936 -25.30 -6.45 37.37
C ILE A 936 -24.86 -6.53 38.83
N GLU A 937 -24.82 -5.38 39.51
CA GLU A 937 -24.59 -5.32 40.95
C GLU A 937 -25.82 -5.84 41.70
N PHE A 938 -25.61 -6.58 42.79
CA PHE A 938 -26.68 -6.96 43.72
C PHE A 938 -26.25 -6.71 45.18
N GLY A 939 -27.21 -6.34 46.00
CA GLY A 939 -27.08 -6.21 47.44
C GLY A 939 -27.48 -7.49 48.17
N ILE A 940 -27.17 -7.54 49.45
CA ILE A 940 -27.61 -8.62 50.36
C ILE A 940 -28.67 -8.02 51.29
N THR A 941 -29.60 -8.84 51.78
CA THR A 941 -30.57 -8.41 52.79
C THR A 941 -29.93 -8.13 54.15
N GLU A 942 -30.55 -7.25 54.94
CA GLU A 942 -30.01 -6.75 56.21
C GLU A 942 -29.82 -7.84 57.30
N ASP A 943 -30.39 -9.04 57.09
CA ASP A 943 -30.29 -10.20 57.99
C ASP A 943 -29.03 -11.07 57.78
N LEU A 944 -28.14 -10.69 56.86
CA LEU A 944 -26.94 -11.43 56.49
C LEU A 944 -25.68 -10.58 56.64
N THR A 945 -24.62 -11.19 57.18
CA THR A 945 -23.29 -10.58 57.19
C THR A 945 -22.55 -10.82 55.87
N ILE A 946 -21.58 -9.98 55.53
CA ILE A 946 -20.77 -10.12 54.30
C ILE A 946 -20.04 -11.47 54.29
N GLU A 947 -19.51 -11.91 55.45
CA GLU A 947 -18.82 -13.19 55.60
C GLU A 947 -19.77 -14.38 55.42
N GLU A 948 -20.97 -14.33 56.00
CA GLU A 948 -22.01 -15.35 55.77
C GLU A 948 -22.42 -15.42 54.30
N ALA A 949 -22.56 -14.27 53.62
CA ALA A 949 -22.93 -14.25 52.21
C ALA A 949 -21.85 -14.83 51.30
N ILE A 950 -20.56 -14.56 51.57
CA ILE A 950 -19.43 -15.17 50.84
C ILE A 950 -19.46 -16.70 51.04
N HIS A 951 -19.65 -17.17 52.27
CA HIS A 951 -19.73 -18.60 52.56
C HIS A 951 -20.93 -19.29 51.89
N LEU A 952 -22.06 -18.61 51.73
CA LEU A 952 -23.23 -19.13 51.01
C LEU A 952 -23.01 -19.21 49.50
N ILE A 953 -22.25 -18.26 48.92
CA ILE A 953 -21.90 -18.24 47.49
C ILE A 953 -20.81 -19.26 47.15
N ASP A 954 -19.88 -19.53 48.08
CA ASP A 954 -18.82 -20.53 47.91
C ASP A 954 -19.33 -21.97 48.15
N ALA A 955 -20.52 -22.14 48.72
CA ALA A 955 -21.13 -23.46 48.93
C ALA A 955 -21.69 -24.05 47.61
N GLU A 956 -21.60 -25.37 47.44
CA GLU A 956 -22.18 -26.03 46.26
C GLU A 956 -23.72 -25.90 46.25
N PRO A 957 -24.33 -25.54 45.09
CA PRO A 957 -25.76 -25.32 45.02
C PRO A 957 -26.55 -26.62 45.22
N THR A 958 -27.60 -26.57 46.02
CA THR A 958 -28.50 -27.72 46.30
C THR A 958 -29.21 -28.27 45.05
N SER A 959 -29.33 -27.47 43.99
CA SER A 959 -29.99 -27.78 42.72
C SER A 959 -29.35 -27.00 41.55
N PRO A 960 -28.29 -27.53 40.91
CA PRO A 960 -27.60 -26.83 39.83
C PRO A 960 -28.56 -26.53 38.64
N GLY A 961 -28.73 -25.23 38.34
CA GLY A 961 -29.56 -24.73 37.23
C GLY A 961 -30.99 -24.30 37.58
N ALA A 962 -31.42 -24.38 38.85
CA ALA A 962 -32.77 -23.96 39.27
C ALA A 962 -32.96 -22.44 39.36
N PHE A 963 -31.88 -21.68 39.55
CA PHE A 963 -31.93 -20.23 39.73
C PHE A 963 -32.11 -19.49 38.39
N ASN A 964 -33.27 -18.88 38.18
CA ASN A 964 -33.56 -18.13 36.96
C ASN A 964 -32.97 -16.70 37.02
N ILE A 965 -31.81 -16.52 36.40
CA ILE A 965 -31.12 -15.21 36.30
C ILE A 965 -32.01 -14.15 35.64
N GLY A 966 -32.92 -14.56 34.74
CA GLY A 966 -33.88 -13.66 34.07
C GLY A 966 -34.94 -13.05 34.98
N GLU A 967 -35.11 -13.53 36.22
CA GLU A 967 -35.96 -12.85 37.22
C GLU A 967 -35.25 -11.64 37.85
N ILE A 968 -33.92 -11.59 37.73
CA ILE A 968 -33.06 -10.59 38.38
C ILE A 968 -32.39 -9.66 37.36
N ALA A 969 -32.20 -10.14 36.15
CA ALA A 969 -31.75 -9.39 34.99
C ALA A 969 -32.92 -9.14 34.01
N MET A 970 -32.74 -8.21 33.07
CA MET A 970 -33.75 -7.87 32.04
C MET A 970 -35.17 -7.55 32.54
N ASN A 971 -35.33 -7.07 33.78
CA ASN A 971 -36.63 -6.72 34.34
C ASN A 971 -36.95 -5.22 34.16
N LYS A 972 -37.82 -4.91 33.20
CA LYS A 972 -38.23 -3.53 32.87
C LYS A 972 -38.95 -2.79 34.00
N GLN A 973 -39.47 -3.49 35.01
CA GLN A 973 -40.21 -2.85 36.12
C GLN A 973 -39.32 -2.53 37.32
N ARG A 974 -38.05 -2.95 37.32
CA ARG A 974 -37.14 -2.78 38.45
C ARG A 974 -36.41 -1.44 38.41
N THR A 975 -36.34 -0.79 39.55
CA THR A 975 -35.54 0.41 39.81
C THR A 975 -34.64 0.15 41.02
N GLY A 976 -33.35 0.44 40.91
CA GLY A 976 -32.38 0.21 41.99
C GLY A 976 -31.75 -1.18 42.00
N ILE A 977 -30.82 -1.38 42.93
CA ILE A 977 -29.98 -2.58 43.05
C ILE A 977 -30.83 -3.73 43.64
N PRO A 978 -30.86 -4.93 43.02
CA PRO A 978 -31.56 -6.08 43.58
C PRO A 978 -30.91 -6.59 44.86
N HIS A 979 -31.70 -6.92 45.88
CA HIS A 979 -31.21 -7.56 47.11
C HIS A 979 -31.54 -9.06 47.10
N LEU A 980 -30.55 -9.91 47.39
CA LEU A 980 -30.71 -11.36 47.43
C LEU A 980 -30.80 -11.89 48.87
N ASN A 981 -31.73 -12.82 49.09
CA ASN A 981 -31.96 -13.46 50.38
C ASN A 981 -31.11 -14.74 50.52
N ARG A 982 -30.99 -15.27 51.75
CA ARG A 982 -30.21 -16.48 52.08
C ARG A 982 -30.47 -17.69 51.13
N HIS A 983 -31.73 -17.95 50.77
CA HIS A 983 -32.09 -19.03 49.84
C HIS A 983 -31.53 -18.80 48.43
N GLN A 984 -31.66 -17.58 47.91
CA GLN A 984 -31.20 -17.20 46.57
C GLN A 984 -29.68 -17.26 46.46
N LEU A 985 -28.96 -16.92 47.54
CA LEU A 985 -27.50 -17.03 47.62
C LEU A 985 -27.01 -18.48 47.60
N THR A 986 -27.77 -19.41 48.17
CA THR A 986 -27.40 -20.85 48.23
C THR A 986 -27.62 -21.56 46.89
N GLU A 987 -28.49 -21.03 46.03
CA GLU A 987 -28.79 -21.60 44.72
C GLU A 987 -27.94 -20.99 43.59
N LEU A 988 -27.11 -19.99 43.90
CA LEU A 988 -26.23 -19.34 42.94
C LEU A 988 -25.01 -20.19 42.62
N ASP A 989 -24.68 -20.31 41.33
CA ASP A 989 -23.42 -20.88 40.91
C ASP A 989 -22.28 -19.88 41.16
N ARG A 990 -21.25 -20.33 41.89
CA ARG A 990 -20.03 -19.55 42.19
C ARG A 990 -19.39 -18.95 40.95
N ASN A 991 -19.44 -19.64 39.81
CA ASN A 991 -18.84 -19.21 38.54
C ASN A 991 -19.53 -17.99 37.91
N LEU A 992 -20.75 -17.70 38.35
CA LEU A 992 -21.53 -16.56 37.86
C LEU A 992 -21.37 -15.31 38.74
N VAL A 993 -20.70 -15.41 39.88
CA VAL A 993 -20.62 -14.32 40.86
C VAL A 993 -19.19 -13.80 40.98
N PHE A 994 -19.04 -12.47 40.88
CA PHE A 994 -17.78 -11.78 41.17
C PHE A 994 -17.91 -10.99 42.47
N ILE A 995 -16.92 -11.16 43.35
CA ILE A 995 -16.85 -10.50 44.65
C ILE A 995 -15.67 -9.52 44.62
N CYS A 996 -15.95 -8.23 44.76
CA CYS A 996 -14.94 -7.17 44.80
C CYS A 996 -14.71 -6.76 46.25
N VAL A 997 -13.62 -7.28 46.84
CA VAL A 997 -13.20 -6.99 48.22
C VAL A 997 -12.12 -5.90 48.19
N PHE A 998 -12.29 -4.87 49.02
CA PHE A 998 -11.29 -3.84 49.22
C PHE A 998 -10.58 -4.06 50.57
N PRO A 999 -9.25 -3.88 50.64
CA PRO A 999 -8.51 -4.08 51.88
C PRO A 999 -8.97 -3.09 52.96
N GLN A 1000 -9.24 -3.59 54.17
CA GLN A 1000 -9.51 -2.77 55.35
C GLN A 1000 -8.26 -1.96 55.70
N PRO A 1001 -8.39 -0.65 56.00
CA PRO A 1001 -9.37 -0.14 56.98
C PRO A 1001 -10.37 0.92 56.48
N ALA A 1002 -10.63 1.06 55.18
CA ALA A 1002 -11.54 2.09 54.63
C ALA A 1002 -13.04 1.72 54.78
N PRO A 1003 -13.80 2.29 55.74
CA PRO A 1003 -15.17 1.83 56.05
C PRO A 1003 -16.21 2.24 54.99
N TRP A 1004 -15.90 3.25 54.16
CA TRP A 1004 -16.76 3.74 53.08
C TRP A 1004 -16.72 2.85 51.83
N LEU A 1005 -15.68 2.02 51.67
CA LEU A 1005 -15.52 1.07 50.57
C LEU A 1005 -16.19 -0.26 50.93
N ARG A 1006 -17.48 -0.37 50.61
CA ARG A 1006 -18.27 -1.60 50.82
C ARG A 1006 -17.86 -2.68 49.81
N THR A 1007 -17.87 -3.94 50.24
CA THR A 1007 -17.76 -5.10 49.34
C THR A 1007 -18.92 -5.07 48.34
N ARG A 1008 -18.61 -5.13 47.05
CA ARG A 1008 -19.62 -5.16 45.98
C ARG A 1008 -19.73 -6.56 45.38
N PHE A 1009 -20.96 -6.99 45.13
CA PHE A 1009 -21.27 -8.28 44.52
C PHE A 1009 -21.86 -8.07 43.13
N TYR A 1010 -21.29 -8.77 42.15
CA TYR A 1010 -21.74 -8.73 40.76
C TYR A 1010 -22.16 -10.12 40.31
N ILE A 1011 -23.25 -10.21 39.55
CA ILE A 1011 -23.70 -11.45 38.93
C ILE A 1011 -23.64 -11.34 37.40
N LYS A 1012 -23.13 -12.39 36.77
CA LYS A 1012 -23.04 -12.58 35.32
C LYS A 1012 -24.39 -12.98 34.74
N VAL A 1013 -24.89 -12.15 33.83
CA VAL A 1013 -26.22 -12.31 33.22
C VAL A 1013 -26.20 -13.24 32.02
N ILE A 1014 -25.16 -13.16 31.19
CA ILE A 1014 -25.00 -13.97 29.97
C ILE A 1014 -23.86 -14.95 30.20
N SER A 1015 -24.19 -16.23 30.35
CA SER A 1015 -23.25 -17.30 30.71
C SER A 1015 -22.14 -17.53 29.68
N GLU A 1016 -22.45 -17.28 28.40
CA GLU A 1016 -21.60 -17.52 27.23
C GLU A 1016 -20.44 -16.52 27.11
N ILE A 1017 -20.57 -15.32 27.68
CA ILE A 1017 -19.55 -14.26 27.58
C ILE A 1017 -18.56 -14.42 28.73
N ASN A 1018 -17.32 -14.82 28.48
CA ASN A 1018 -16.33 -14.99 29.54
C ASN A 1018 -15.80 -13.63 30.04
N ILE A 1019 -15.81 -13.45 31.37
CA ILE A 1019 -15.40 -12.22 32.07
C ILE A 1019 -14.36 -12.59 33.13
N SER A 1020 -13.29 -11.82 33.20
CA SER A 1020 -12.23 -11.97 34.19
C SER A 1020 -12.09 -10.70 35.03
N LYS A 1021 -11.75 -10.87 36.32
CA LYS A 1021 -11.46 -9.80 37.27
C LYS A 1021 -9.98 -9.78 37.59
N CYS A 1022 -9.37 -8.60 37.68
CA CYS A 1022 -8.03 -8.46 38.25
C CYS A 1022 -8.08 -8.46 39.79
N ASP A 1023 -7.29 -9.30 40.44
CA ASP A 1023 -7.30 -9.41 41.91
C ASP A 1023 -6.63 -8.24 42.63
N ASN A 1024 -5.77 -7.48 41.94
CA ASN A 1024 -5.13 -6.30 42.53
C ASN A 1024 -6.01 -5.04 42.41
N CYS A 1025 -6.51 -4.71 41.21
CA CYS A 1025 -7.28 -3.48 40.99
C CYS A 1025 -8.79 -3.65 40.96
N GLN A 1026 -9.31 -4.87 41.08
CA GLN A 1026 -10.74 -5.21 41.05
C GLN A 1026 -11.49 -4.77 39.77
N LYS A 1027 -10.78 -4.36 38.71
CA LYS A 1027 -11.38 -4.03 37.40
C LYS A 1027 -11.72 -5.29 36.62
N MET A 1028 -12.76 -5.20 35.81
CA MET A 1028 -13.33 -6.29 35.01
C MET A 1028 -12.94 -6.16 33.53
N PHE A 1029 -12.87 -7.31 32.85
CA PHE A 1029 -12.45 -7.44 31.45
C PHE A 1029 -13.18 -8.61 30.79
N HIS A 1030 -13.32 -8.58 29.46
CA HIS A 1030 -13.53 -9.84 28.73
C HIS A 1030 -12.31 -10.75 28.92
N SER A 1031 -12.54 -12.04 29.15
CA SER A 1031 -11.47 -12.97 29.50
C SER A 1031 -10.41 -13.08 28.41
N ASP A 1032 -10.81 -13.13 27.14
CA ASP A 1032 -9.90 -13.27 26.01
C ASP A 1032 -8.96 -12.05 25.88
N ASP A 1033 -9.51 -10.84 26.02
CA ASP A 1033 -8.73 -9.61 25.98
C ASP A 1033 -7.77 -9.47 27.17
N PHE A 1034 -8.21 -9.92 28.35
CA PHE A 1034 -7.38 -9.90 29.56
C PHE A 1034 -6.23 -10.90 29.47
N GLN A 1035 -6.49 -12.12 28.98
CA GLN A 1035 -5.46 -13.12 28.74
C GLN A 1035 -4.46 -12.65 27.68
N MET A 1036 -4.94 -12.05 26.59
CA MET A 1036 -4.06 -11.49 25.56
C MET A 1036 -3.16 -10.38 26.14
N ALA A 1037 -3.72 -9.49 26.96
CA ALA A 1037 -2.94 -8.44 27.63
C ALA A 1037 -1.89 -9.04 28.61
N ILE A 1038 -2.24 -10.09 29.35
CA ILE A 1038 -1.32 -10.79 30.25
C ILE A 1038 -0.21 -11.49 29.47
N LEU A 1039 -0.53 -12.16 28.35
CA LEU A 1039 0.49 -12.80 27.50
C LEU A 1039 1.47 -11.79 26.90
N GLN A 1040 0.99 -10.59 26.56
CA GLN A 1040 1.83 -9.54 25.99
C GLN A 1040 2.74 -8.87 27.02
N TYR A 1041 2.25 -8.63 28.24
CA TYR A 1041 2.94 -7.77 29.21
C TYR A 1041 3.31 -8.47 30.52
N SER A 1042 2.93 -9.72 30.73
CA SER A 1042 3.07 -10.48 31.99
C SER A 1042 2.45 -9.81 33.22
N GLN A 1043 1.55 -8.85 33.00
CA GLN A 1043 0.97 -8.00 34.03
C GLN A 1043 -0.43 -7.53 33.64
N CYS A 1044 -1.22 -7.08 34.63
CA CYS A 1044 -2.51 -6.44 34.37
C CYS A 1044 -2.34 -5.14 33.56
N PRO A 1045 -3.11 -4.91 32.47
CA PRO A 1045 -2.96 -3.72 31.63
C PRO A 1045 -3.31 -2.40 32.35
N VAL A 1046 -4.10 -2.46 33.43
CA VAL A 1046 -4.58 -1.29 34.16
C VAL A 1046 -3.68 -0.93 35.34
N CYS A 1047 -3.33 -1.90 36.20
CA CYS A 1047 -2.56 -1.66 37.41
C CYS A 1047 -1.11 -2.15 37.37
N ARG A 1048 -0.68 -2.74 36.25
CA ARG A 1048 0.68 -3.28 36.04
C ARG A 1048 1.13 -4.30 37.09
N PHE A 1049 0.18 -4.91 37.82
CA PHE A 1049 0.48 -5.99 38.76
C PHE A 1049 0.89 -7.24 37.98
N LYS A 1050 2.06 -7.81 38.29
CA LYS A 1050 2.58 -9.01 37.63
C LYS A 1050 1.70 -10.21 37.97
N ILE A 1051 1.25 -10.93 36.95
CA ILE A 1051 0.41 -12.11 37.10
C ILE A 1051 1.27 -13.31 36.70
N HIS A 1052 1.53 -14.21 37.64
CA HIS A 1052 2.34 -15.40 37.38
C HIS A 1052 1.53 -16.37 36.53
N ILE A 1053 1.96 -16.58 35.29
CA ILE A 1053 1.41 -17.63 34.41
C ILE A 1053 2.14 -18.92 34.79
N PRO A 1054 1.45 -20.01 35.19
CA PRO A 1054 2.12 -21.29 35.37
C PRO A 1054 2.68 -21.78 34.02
N ASP A 1055 3.97 -22.13 33.98
CA ASP A 1055 4.68 -22.52 32.77
C ASP A 1055 4.07 -23.77 32.12
N VAL A 1056 3.62 -23.65 30.87
CA VAL A 1056 3.11 -24.75 30.01
C VAL A 1056 4.25 -25.62 29.45
N SER A 1057 5.41 -25.62 30.10
CA SER A 1057 6.59 -26.40 29.68
C SER A 1057 6.69 -27.79 30.34
N SER A 1058 5.66 -28.23 31.07
CA SER A 1058 5.66 -29.53 31.77
C SER A 1058 4.69 -30.58 31.22
N GLU A 1059 3.91 -30.29 30.17
CA GLU A 1059 2.94 -31.24 29.57
C GLU A 1059 3.34 -31.78 28.18
N VAL A 1060 4.54 -31.48 27.68
CA VAL A 1060 5.03 -31.99 26.38
C VAL A 1060 5.76 -33.35 26.52
N ASP A 1061 6.08 -33.80 27.73
CA ASP A 1061 6.77 -35.08 27.98
C ASP A 1061 5.85 -36.30 28.18
N GLU A 1062 4.51 -36.14 28.18
CA GLU A 1062 3.56 -37.26 28.37
C GLU A 1062 2.83 -37.73 27.10
N ILE A 1063 3.08 -37.13 25.93
CA ILE A 1063 2.43 -37.54 24.66
C ILE A 1063 3.26 -38.57 23.87
N ASP A 1064 4.51 -38.85 24.24
CA ASP A 1064 5.34 -39.91 23.63
C ASP A 1064 5.18 -41.30 24.31
N LYS A 1065 4.11 -41.52 25.10
CA LYS A 1065 3.78 -42.81 25.75
C LYS A 1065 2.32 -43.27 25.65
N LEU A 1066 1.58 -42.80 24.64
CA LEU A 1066 0.31 -43.38 24.18
C LEU A 1066 0.32 -43.50 22.66
#